data_AF-A0A2H0RH36-F1
#
_entry.id   AF-A0A2H0RH36-F1
#
_cell.length_a   1.000
_cell.length_b   1.000
_cell.length_c   1.000
_cell.angle_alpha   90.00
_cell.angle_beta   90.00
_cell.angle_gamma   90.00
#
_symmetry.space_group_name_H-M   'P 1'
#
loop_
_entity.id
_entity.type
_entity.pdbx_description
1 polymer ?
#
loop_
_entity_poly.entity_id
_entity_poly.type
_entity_poly.pdbx_seq_one_letter_code
_entity_poly.pdbx_strand_id
1 'polypeptide(L)'
;MRARVKKKVSATFESLAIIDIGSARVSGILVPNWPETKGEISLSAPWQDKPDWERFRLGIEQTFKKVLKHLAKEAGKRPPVEVVVFLASPFFVGQAGLVRAKHDRAVEITPPYLSDLVEQSFVDNAELASSDLTIIEDEIMAVKLDGYEADQVIGQTAKKIDLAVWRSGSPATWLQYWEELVRAEFPQAEIRWQSFTYSAYSVFNQFLPDRDWVLLDTGNELTDVLVIKDGRLAEHLTFPQGKNHLIRAVAEALGTVPAEAESLLNRNLSNQANGARAERLKKILAEIGQTWSSELAKALKKVLQTTILPEIFYLFGDEPSDQIFAEFIEQGKFTAVTASRKPLKVFYAEKPLTKAFRLVAGSKGKISPPSENSFLLAEAIFCAKIRGSKLDVWPFNQLATTMQDIIKNKKKSLRDIFPESKSPAGEKASAEPEINFKTTGYAPVAMRLRTGKLGWPAKLVTGLMAVALLGAITFAISGALAKVTVKITPKQGRLMISNVYEAVKSGETGLKFATASNLQTEEHLTLPATGTETVKLKAKGLITIFNDFSSQPQTLIAQTRFETKDGLIYRIEKQIIVPGQTKNSQGKTVPGQIEVPVVADQAGPAYNLTTAEFTIPGFKGTARFDKFSAKTKGAITGGFAGQRPKVSEEDLAKARAELKTKLLATAAEKLAPQVPDDYIFFKDAVMMDLKEEVSVNPAQPDQADLKLSATITGIMFNKQALASHLAKQLLPEYQGEPLTITNWPDFKFSFLEDSQPTSAQTEKIKFKLDGTGKLVWDFDQVALREQLQTVDLKDYESVFRENFPTIQSAQIRFSPPWVRRIPSDPEKVKIEVIIDQS
;
A
#
# COMPACT_ATOMS: atom_id res chain seq x y z
N MET A 1 -53.42 -0.89 -23.89
CA MET A 1 -54.21 0.20 -23.25
C MET A 1 -53.29 1.01 -22.35
N ARG A 2 -53.11 2.30 -22.66
CA ARG A 2 -52.30 3.24 -21.87
C ARG A 2 -53.09 3.70 -20.64
N ALA A 3 -52.70 3.29 -19.44
CA ALA A 3 -53.14 3.94 -18.20
C ALA A 3 -52.03 4.89 -17.71
N ARG A 4 -52.22 6.18 -17.99
CA ARG A 4 -51.48 7.29 -17.36
C ARG A 4 -51.80 7.29 -15.87
N VAL A 5 -50.85 6.89 -15.03
CA VAL A 5 -50.85 7.28 -13.61
C VAL A 5 -49.95 8.51 -13.48
N LYS A 6 -50.53 9.69 -13.64
CA LYS A 6 -49.96 10.93 -13.12
C LYS A 6 -50.14 10.91 -11.60
N LYS A 7 -49.15 10.43 -10.85
CA LYS A 7 -49.02 10.78 -9.43
C LYS A 7 -47.84 11.73 -9.29
N LYS A 8 -48.14 13.02 -9.08
CA LYS A 8 -47.20 13.98 -8.52
C LYS A 8 -46.90 13.48 -7.10
N VAL A 9 -45.71 12.89 -6.91
CA VAL A 9 -45.19 12.59 -5.57
C VAL A 9 -44.45 13.83 -5.14
N SER A 10 -45.05 14.68 -4.29
CA SER A 10 -44.27 15.60 -3.48
C SER A 10 -43.72 14.78 -2.32
N ALA A 11 -42.48 14.30 -2.44
CA ALA A 11 -41.75 13.83 -1.26
C ALA A 11 -41.50 15.06 -0.39
N THR A 12 -42.04 15.08 0.83
CA THR A 12 -41.63 16.05 1.85
C THR A 12 -40.19 15.69 2.22
N PHE A 13 -39.25 16.52 1.80
CA PHE A 13 -37.85 16.35 2.13
C PHE A 13 -37.64 16.82 3.57
N GLU A 14 -37.14 15.96 4.46
CA GLU A 14 -36.77 16.40 5.80
C GLU A 14 -35.54 17.32 5.71
N SER A 15 -35.44 18.32 6.60
CA SER A 15 -34.42 19.37 6.53
C SER A 15 -33.01 18.81 6.74
N LEU A 16 -32.07 19.14 5.86
CA LEU A 16 -30.68 18.66 5.92
C LEU A 16 -29.66 19.79 6.08
N ALA A 17 -28.50 19.46 6.64
CA ALA A 17 -27.27 20.18 6.41
C ALA A 17 -26.34 19.29 5.59
N ILE A 18 -25.75 19.85 4.53
CA ILE A 18 -24.73 19.21 3.72
C ILE A 18 -23.44 19.98 3.94
N ILE A 19 -22.35 19.27 4.19
CA ILE A 19 -21.04 19.85 4.44
C ILE A 19 -20.02 19.09 3.62
N ASP A 20 -19.25 19.80 2.81
CA ASP A 20 -18.10 19.30 2.07
C ASP A 20 -16.81 19.69 2.81
N ILE A 21 -16.00 18.70 3.18
CA ILE A 21 -14.66 18.91 3.75
C ILE A 21 -13.63 18.57 2.67
N GLY A 22 -13.20 19.62 1.96
CA GLY A 22 -12.18 19.59 0.93
C GLY A 22 -10.75 19.79 1.45
N SER A 23 -9.77 19.54 0.59
CA SER A 23 -8.34 19.58 0.92
C SER A 23 -7.75 20.96 1.25
N ALA A 24 -8.52 22.05 1.22
CA ALA A 24 -8.17 23.32 1.89
C ALA A 24 -9.40 24.22 2.11
N ARG A 25 -10.59 23.67 2.01
CA ARG A 25 -11.84 24.42 2.01
C ARG A 25 -12.90 23.58 2.69
N VAL A 26 -13.73 24.22 3.50
CA VAL A 26 -14.95 23.60 4.02
C VAL A 26 -16.13 24.39 3.52
N SER A 27 -17.06 23.70 2.90
CA SER A 27 -18.29 24.29 2.37
C SER A 27 -19.48 23.69 3.09
N GLY A 28 -20.58 24.42 3.19
CA GLY A 28 -21.80 23.91 3.78
C GLY A 28 -23.03 24.64 3.31
N ILE A 29 -24.16 23.94 3.31
CA ILE A 29 -25.46 24.46 2.89
C ILE A 29 -26.58 23.76 3.65
N LEU A 30 -27.65 24.49 3.95
CA LEU A 30 -28.89 23.89 4.45
C LEU A 30 -29.82 23.59 3.29
N VAL A 31 -30.48 22.44 3.36
CA VAL A 31 -31.54 22.03 2.42
C VAL A 31 -32.83 21.81 3.22
N PRO A 32 -33.61 22.87 3.50
CA PRO A 32 -34.83 22.75 4.30
C PRO A 32 -35.90 21.89 3.64
N ASN A 33 -35.99 21.97 2.31
CA ASN A 33 -36.87 21.16 1.50
C ASN A 33 -36.41 21.17 0.03
N TRP A 34 -35.86 20.07 -0.47
CA TRP A 34 -35.33 20.01 -1.84
C TRP A 34 -36.35 20.47 -2.91
N PRO A 35 -35.96 21.33 -3.89
CA PRO A 35 -34.62 21.85 -4.16
C PRO A 35 -34.27 23.18 -3.48
N GLU A 36 -35.05 23.62 -2.48
CA GLU A 36 -34.77 24.84 -1.72
C GLU A 36 -33.52 24.65 -0.85
N THR A 37 -32.60 25.60 -0.94
CA THR A 37 -31.41 25.70 -0.09
C THR A 37 -31.32 27.07 0.58
N LYS A 38 -30.53 27.16 1.65
CA LYS A 38 -30.20 28.42 2.32
C LYS A 38 -28.87 28.32 3.07
N GLY A 39 -28.30 29.46 3.43
CA GLY A 39 -27.12 29.51 4.28
C GLY A 39 -25.89 28.85 3.66
N GLU A 40 -25.74 28.94 2.34
CA GLU A 40 -24.54 28.47 1.65
C GLU A 40 -23.33 29.28 2.13
N ILE A 41 -22.27 28.58 2.49
CA ILE A 41 -21.01 29.15 2.90
C ILE A 41 -19.85 28.28 2.43
N SER A 42 -18.80 28.90 1.91
CA SER A 42 -17.52 28.25 1.61
C SER A 42 -16.40 29.06 2.25
N LEU A 43 -15.61 28.41 3.11
CA LEU A 43 -14.48 29.04 3.80
C LEU A 43 -13.21 28.27 3.48
N SER A 44 -12.18 28.99 3.03
CA SER A 44 -10.84 28.43 2.89
C SER A 44 -10.17 28.29 4.26
N ALA A 45 -9.44 27.19 4.44
CA ALA A 45 -8.53 27.01 5.56
C ALA A 45 -7.42 28.08 5.52
N PRO A 46 -6.78 28.38 6.67
CA PRO A 46 -5.64 29.29 6.70
C PRO A 46 -4.56 28.88 5.70
N TRP A 47 -4.10 29.85 4.90
CA TRP A 47 -3.06 29.63 3.90
C TRP A 47 -1.76 29.16 4.55
N GLN A 48 -1.06 28.26 3.86
CA GLN A 48 0.25 27.77 4.27
C GLN A 48 1.26 27.94 3.14
N ASP A 49 2.35 28.68 3.42
CA ASP A 49 3.44 28.88 2.49
C ASP A 49 4.17 27.57 2.17
N LYS A 50 4.23 26.66 3.16
CA LYS A 50 4.73 25.30 3.01
C LYS A 50 3.68 24.34 3.58
N PRO A 51 3.25 23.31 2.84
CA PRO A 51 2.32 22.32 3.34
C PRO A 51 2.86 21.64 4.61
N ASP A 52 2.15 21.80 5.73
CA ASP A 52 2.39 21.09 6.98
C ASP A 52 1.11 20.39 7.41
N TRP A 53 1.20 19.08 7.64
CA TRP A 53 0.03 18.23 7.86
C TRP A 53 -0.75 18.56 9.15
N GLU A 54 -0.07 18.89 10.25
CA GLU A 54 -0.75 19.20 11.51
C GLU A 54 -1.40 20.57 11.48
N ARG A 55 -0.71 21.57 10.94
CA ARG A 55 -1.30 22.91 10.71
C ARG A 55 -2.46 22.84 9.74
N PHE A 56 -2.34 21.98 8.74
CA PHE A 56 -3.38 21.71 7.77
C PHE A 56 -4.65 21.16 8.43
N ARG A 57 -4.51 20.09 9.22
CA ARG A 57 -5.63 19.50 9.97
C ARG A 57 -6.28 20.52 10.91
N LEU A 58 -5.49 21.21 11.74
CA LEU A 58 -6.02 22.21 12.67
C LEU A 58 -6.73 23.36 11.94
N GLY A 59 -6.19 23.79 10.80
CA GLY A 59 -6.81 24.81 9.96
C GLY A 59 -8.17 24.40 9.42
N ILE A 60 -8.30 23.15 8.96
CA ILE A 60 -9.57 22.58 8.50
C ILE A 60 -10.57 22.46 9.64
N GLU A 61 -10.15 21.98 10.82
CA GLU A 61 -11.03 21.87 11.99
C GLU A 61 -11.59 23.23 12.44
N GLN A 62 -10.75 24.28 12.45
CA GLN A 62 -11.20 25.64 12.76
C GLN A 62 -12.19 26.15 11.73
N THR A 63 -11.98 25.81 10.46
CA THR A 63 -12.83 26.22 9.34
C THR A 63 -14.17 25.49 9.41
N PHE A 64 -14.15 24.19 9.69
CA PHE A 64 -15.34 23.36 9.90
C PHE A 64 -16.20 23.88 11.05
N LYS A 65 -15.59 24.23 12.20
CA LYS A 65 -16.29 24.89 13.32
C LYS A 65 -17.01 26.17 12.89
N LYS A 66 -16.39 26.99 12.04
CA LYS A 66 -17.00 28.25 11.55
C LYS A 66 -18.18 27.97 10.62
N VAL A 67 -18.05 26.99 9.73
CA VAL A 67 -19.14 26.54 8.85
C VAL A 67 -20.31 26.02 9.67
N LEU A 68 -20.07 25.13 10.64
CA LEU A 68 -21.13 24.60 11.51
C LEU A 68 -21.88 25.70 12.27
N LYS A 69 -21.17 26.68 12.85
CA LYS A 69 -21.78 27.84 13.51
C LYS A 69 -22.61 28.69 12.57
N HIS A 70 -22.14 28.88 11.34
CA HIS A 70 -22.90 29.60 10.31
C HIS A 70 -24.20 28.85 10.00
N LEU A 71 -24.13 27.55 9.72
CA LEU A 71 -25.30 26.72 9.44
C LEU A 71 -26.27 26.68 10.62
N ALA A 72 -25.78 26.60 11.86
CA ALA A 72 -26.64 26.63 13.06
C ALA A 72 -27.40 27.94 13.18
N LYS A 73 -26.72 29.07 12.92
CA LYS A 73 -27.35 30.40 12.87
C LYS A 73 -28.42 30.48 11.79
N GLU A 74 -28.14 30.00 10.59
CA GLU A 74 -29.07 30.00 9.45
C GLU A 74 -30.25 29.03 9.64
N ALA A 75 -30.05 27.92 10.34
CA ALA A 75 -31.09 26.95 10.67
C ALA A 75 -32.12 27.54 11.65
N GLY A 76 -31.65 28.34 12.62
CA GLY A 76 -32.50 29.01 13.59
C GLY A 76 -33.35 28.03 14.40
N LYS A 77 -34.68 28.23 14.42
CA LYS A 77 -35.61 27.36 15.18
C LYS A 77 -35.95 26.04 14.48
N ARG A 78 -35.43 25.80 13.28
CA ARG A 78 -35.66 24.59 12.48
C ARG A 78 -34.30 23.94 12.18
N PRO A 79 -33.69 23.27 13.16
CA PRO A 79 -32.44 22.55 12.94
C PRO A 79 -32.63 21.44 11.89
N PRO A 80 -31.57 21.07 11.16
CA PRO A 80 -31.61 19.91 10.30
C PRO A 80 -31.85 18.64 11.12
N VAL A 81 -32.58 17.68 10.54
CA VAL A 81 -32.76 16.35 11.12
C VAL A 81 -31.54 15.46 10.90
N GLU A 82 -30.75 15.76 9.86
CA GLU A 82 -29.54 15.04 9.51
C GLU A 82 -28.48 16.00 8.95
N VAL A 83 -27.24 15.74 9.33
CA VAL A 83 -26.03 16.39 8.82
C VAL A 83 -25.26 15.34 8.02
N VAL A 84 -25.14 15.55 6.72
CA VAL A 84 -24.34 14.71 5.83
C VAL A 84 -23.02 15.41 5.58
N VAL A 85 -21.91 14.77 5.98
CA VAL A 85 -20.56 15.30 5.81
C VAL A 85 -19.83 14.47 4.77
N PHE A 86 -19.44 15.14 3.69
CA PHE A 86 -18.68 14.59 2.59
C PHE A 86 -17.19 14.87 2.80
N LEU A 87 -16.38 13.83 2.60
CA LEU A 87 -14.94 13.87 2.78
C LEU A 87 -14.26 13.75 1.41
N ALA A 88 -13.42 14.73 1.08
CA ALA A 88 -12.49 14.64 -0.03
C ALA A 88 -11.14 14.06 0.42
N SER A 89 -10.27 13.70 -0.52
CA SER A 89 -8.90 13.30 -0.16
C SER A 89 -8.17 14.47 0.52
N PRO A 90 -7.37 14.23 1.58
CA PRO A 90 -6.94 12.93 2.08
C PRO A 90 -7.71 12.48 3.34
N PHE A 91 -8.93 12.98 3.56
CA PHE A 91 -9.70 12.71 4.78
C PHE A 91 -10.38 11.34 4.81
N PHE A 92 -10.28 10.58 3.72
CA PHE A 92 -10.71 9.20 3.64
C PHE A 92 -9.71 8.41 2.77
N VAL A 93 -9.75 7.10 2.91
CA VAL A 93 -9.15 6.14 1.98
C VAL A 93 -10.28 5.34 1.36
N GLY A 94 -10.25 5.12 0.05
CA GLY A 94 -11.28 4.35 -0.64
C GLY A 94 -10.72 3.51 -1.76
N GLN A 95 -11.35 2.35 -2.00
CA GLN A 95 -10.95 1.45 -3.07
C GLN A 95 -12.14 0.74 -3.71
N ALA A 96 -12.05 0.55 -5.02
CA ALA A 96 -12.96 -0.30 -5.77
C ALA A 96 -12.48 -1.75 -5.74
N GLY A 97 -13.41 -2.69 -5.54
CA GLY A 97 -13.19 -4.12 -5.59
C GLY A 97 -13.99 -4.78 -6.70
N LEU A 98 -13.48 -5.91 -7.20
CA LEU A 98 -14.21 -6.77 -8.13
C LEU A 98 -14.15 -8.21 -7.61
N VAL A 99 -15.31 -8.74 -7.24
CA VAL A 99 -15.46 -10.11 -6.76
C VAL A 99 -16.08 -10.95 -7.87
N ARG A 100 -15.51 -12.14 -8.12
CA ARG A 100 -16.09 -13.13 -9.03
C ARG A 100 -16.25 -14.45 -8.31
N ALA A 101 -17.48 -14.77 -7.93
CA ALA A 101 -17.82 -16.04 -7.32
C ALA A 101 -18.37 -17.01 -8.36
N LYS A 102 -17.90 -18.26 -8.31
CA LYS A 102 -18.37 -19.34 -9.17
C LYS A 102 -18.73 -20.56 -8.33
N HIS A 103 -19.92 -21.09 -8.55
CA HIS A 103 -20.46 -22.26 -7.87
C HIS A 103 -20.79 -23.39 -8.84
N ASP A 104 -20.71 -24.63 -8.36
CA ASP A 104 -21.08 -25.82 -9.14
C ASP A 104 -22.61 -25.91 -9.36
N ARG A 105 -23.38 -25.43 -8.38
CA ARG A 105 -24.85 -25.37 -8.40
C ARG A 105 -25.31 -23.93 -8.23
N ALA A 106 -26.51 -23.62 -8.72
CA ALA A 106 -27.08 -22.30 -8.55
C ALA A 106 -27.30 -22.03 -7.06
N VAL A 107 -26.81 -20.88 -6.59
CA VAL A 107 -26.95 -20.43 -5.19
C VAL A 107 -27.97 -19.30 -5.17
N GLU A 108 -28.83 -19.31 -4.15
CA GLU A 108 -29.76 -18.22 -3.90
C GLU A 108 -29.02 -16.99 -3.40
N ILE A 109 -29.28 -15.86 -4.03
CA ILE A 109 -28.67 -14.59 -3.69
C ILE A 109 -29.44 -13.98 -2.52
N THR A 110 -28.78 -13.92 -1.36
CA THR A 110 -29.32 -13.38 -0.11
C THR A 110 -28.45 -12.21 0.39
N PRO A 111 -28.99 -11.30 1.23
CA PRO A 111 -28.19 -10.22 1.79
C PRO A 111 -26.93 -10.70 2.54
N PRO A 112 -26.98 -11.74 3.40
CA PRO A 112 -25.78 -12.27 4.04
C PRO A 112 -24.75 -12.79 3.04
N TYR A 113 -25.19 -13.49 2.00
CA TYR A 113 -24.30 -13.99 0.96
C TYR A 113 -23.54 -12.85 0.24
N LEU A 114 -24.24 -11.76 -0.08
CA LEU A 114 -23.61 -10.61 -0.72
C LEU A 114 -22.66 -9.88 0.23
N SER A 115 -23.02 -9.74 1.50
CA SER A 115 -22.15 -9.18 2.54
C SER A 115 -20.85 -9.97 2.66
N ASP A 116 -20.90 -11.30 2.70
CA ASP A 116 -19.72 -12.16 2.79
C ASP A 116 -18.80 -11.98 1.58
N LEU A 117 -19.38 -11.83 0.37
CA LEU A 117 -18.61 -11.56 -0.83
C LEU A 117 -17.95 -10.17 -0.81
N VAL A 118 -18.64 -9.14 -0.31
CA VAL A 118 -18.05 -7.80 -0.18
C VAL A 118 -16.87 -7.83 0.77
N GLU A 119 -17.02 -8.47 1.94
CA GLU A 119 -15.92 -8.61 2.90
C GLU A 119 -14.70 -9.31 2.28
N GLN A 120 -14.92 -10.41 1.56
CA GLN A 120 -13.87 -11.13 0.84
C GLN A 120 -13.10 -10.25 -0.15
N SER A 121 -13.74 -9.23 -0.73
CA SER A 121 -13.09 -8.32 -1.69
C SER A 121 -11.97 -7.47 -1.09
N PHE A 122 -11.96 -7.28 0.24
CA PHE A 122 -11.08 -6.33 0.91
C PHE A 122 -10.21 -6.97 2.01
N VAL A 123 -10.25 -8.30 2.17
CA VAL A 123 -9.45 -9.02 3.20
C VAL A 123 -7.94 -8.75 3.06
N ASP A 124 -7.43 -8.71 1.83
CA ASP A 124 -5.99 -8.50 1.57
C ASP A 124 -5.60 -7.01 1.51
N ASN A 125 -6.56 -6.10 1.76
CA ASN A 125 -6.33 -4.67 1.70
C ASN A 125 -5.79 -4.15 3.04
N ALA A 126 -4.48 -4.10 3.20
CA ALA A 126 -3.84 -3.67 4.44
C ALA A 126 -4.26 -2.28 4.92
N GLU A 127 -4.60 -1.36 4.00
CA GLU A 127 -5.00 0.00 4.34
C GLU A 127 -6.44 0.04 4.87
N LEU A 128 -7.40 -0.54 4.14
CA LEU A 128 -8.81 -0.63 4.56
C LEU A 128 -9.08 -1.64 5.69
N ALA A 129 -8.15 -2.58 5.93
CA ALA A 129 -8.20 -3.54 7.04
C ALA A 129 -7.59 -3.00 8.36
N SER A 130 -7.08 -1.77 8.36
CA SER A 130 -6.52 -1.14 9.55
C SER A 130 -7.56 -1.00 10.65
N SER A 131 -7.22 -1.38 11.88
CA SER A 131 -8.08 -1.23 13.06
C SER A 131 -8.41 0.22 13.42
N ASP A 132 -7.63 1.16 12.90
CA ASP A 132 -7.73 2.59 13.21
C ASP A 132 -8.70 3.32 12.25
N LEU A 133 -9.15 2.65 11.19
CA LEU A 133 -10.16 3.16 10.27
C LEU A 133 -11.57 2.75 10.71
N THR A 134 -12.49 3.70 10.59
CA THR A 134 -13.92 3.43 10.61
C THR A 134 -14.42 3.44 9.17
N ILE A 135 -15.05 2.34 8.74
CA ILE A 135 -15.69 2.26 7.43
C ILE A 135 -16.87 3.24 7.39
N ILE A 136 -16.86 4.12 6.40
CA ILE A 136 -17.92 5.12 6.18
C ILE A 136 -18.83 4.73 5.02
N GLU A 137 -18.32 3.94 4.07
CA GLU A 137 -19.07 3.46 2.90
C GLU A 137 -18.72 1.99 2.60
N ASP A 138 -19.74 1.22 2.22
CA ASP A 138 -19.57 -0.13 1.68
C ASP A 138 -20.71 -0.43 0.68
N GLU A 139 -20.41 -0.25 -0.61
CA GLU A 139 -21.40 -0.02 -1.66
C GLU A 139 -21.22 -1.01 -2.81
N ILE A 140 -22.28 -1.74 -3.16
CA ILE A 140 -22.28 -2.61 -4.34
C ILE A 140 -22.73 -1.79 -5.56
N MET A 141 -21.79 -1.46 -6.43
CA MET A 141 -21.99 -0.62 -7.62
C MET A 141 -22.67 -1.34 -8.77
N ALA A 142 -22.39 -2.63 -8.96
CA ALA A 142 -22.96 -3.44 -10.02
C ALA A 142 -22.94 -4.92 -9.67
N VAL A 143 -23.95 -5.66 -10.14
CA VAL A 143 -24.04 -7.11 -10.01
C VAL A 143 -24.30 -7.73 -11.37
N LYS A 144 -23.57 -8.81 -11.69
CA LYS A 144 -23.88 -9.69 -12.82
C LYS A 144 -24.16 -11.10 -12.34
N LEU A 145 -25.31 -11.64 -12.75
CA LEU A 145 -25.72 -13.02 -12.49
C LEU A 145 -25.62 -13.81 -13.79
N ASP A 146 -24.79 -14.85 -13.80
CA ASP A 146 -24.51 -15.68 -14.98
C ASP A 146 -24.10 -14.88 -16.23
N GLY A 147 -23.45 -13.72 -16.01
CA GLY A 147 -22.95 -12.83 -17.06
C GLY A 147 -23.88 -11.67 -17.44
N TYR A 148 -25.09 -11.61 -16.88
CA TYR A 148 -26.08 -10.56 -17.18
C TYR A 148 -26.21 -9.56 -16.02
N GLU A 149 -26.24 -8.26 -16.33
CA GLU A 149 -26.52 -7.21 -15.32
C GLU A 149 -27.90 -7.44 -14.69
N ALA A 150 -27.96 -7.33 -13.35
CA ALA A 150 -29.17 -7.59 -12.58
C ALA A 150 -29.43 -6.49 -11.55
N ASP A 151 -30.60 -5.85 -11.66
CA ASP A 151 -31.01 -4.77 -10.76
C ASP A 151 -31.77 -5.28 -9.51
N GLN A 152 -32.46 -6.43 -9.59
CA GLN A 152 -33.23 -7.01 -8.47
C GLN A 152 -32.69 -8.38 -8.09
N VAL A 153 -31.57 -8.42 -7.37
CA VAL A 153 -30.79 -9.65 -7.19
C VAL A 153 -31.29 -10.58 -6.08
N ILE A 154 -31.93 -10.04 -5.04
CA ILE A 154 -32.32 -10.82 -3.85
C ILE A 154 -33.41 -11.83 -4.21
N GLY A 155 -33.22 -13.10 -3.79
CA GLY A 155 -34.12 -14.21 -4.09
C GLY A 155 -33.94 -14.81 -5.49
N GLN A 156 -33.05 -14.26 -6.32
CA GLN A 156 -32.64 -14.91 -7.56
C GLN A 156 -31.63 -16.03 -7.28
N THR A 157 -31.39 -16.90 -8.25
CA THR A 157 -30.34 -17.93 -8.17
C THR A 157 -29.38 -17.79 -9.33
N ALA A 158 -28.08 -17.99 -9.08
CA ALA A 158 -27.05 -17.90 -10.11
C ALA A 158 -25.88 -18.84 -9.82
N LYS A 159 -25.15 -19.26 -10.85
CA LYS A 159 -23.90 -20.04 -10.70
C LYS A 159 -22.66 -19.15 -10.72
N LYS A 160 -22.70 -18.06 -11.47
CA LYS A 160 -21.63 -17.06 -11.53
C LYS A 160 -22.18 -15.73 -11.03
N ILE A 161 -21.47 -15.12 -10.10
CA ILE A 161 -21.81 -13.84 -9.52
C ILE A 161 -20.58 -12.94 -9.64
N ASP A 162 -20.69 -11.86 -10.41
CA ASP A 162 -19.69 -10.81 -10.42
C ASP A 162 -20.24 -9.60 -9.67
N LEU A 163 -19.50 -9.11 -8.67
CA LEU A 163 -19.82 -7.90 -7.91
C LEU A 163 -18.75 -6.84 -8.13
N ALA A 164 -19.16 -5.63 -8.48
CA ALA A 164 -18.32 -4.44 -8.37
C ALA A 164 -18.69 -3.73 -7.06
N VAL A 165 -17.71 -3.51 -6.20
CA VAL A 165 -17.90 -2.94 -4.86
C VAL A 165 -17.00 -1.73 -4.66
N TRP A 166 -17.44 -0.79 -3.82
CA TRP A 166 -16.68 0.36 -3.38
C TRP A 166 -16.69 0.39 -1.86
N ARG A 167 -15.52 0.47 -1.24
CA ARG A 167 -15.39 0.61 0.21
C ARG A 167 -14.52 1.80 0.52
N SER A 168 -14.94 2.60 1.50
CA SER A 168 -14.12 3.69 2.01
C SER A 168 -14.19 3.81 3.52
N GLY A 169 -13.11 4.34 4.11
CA GLY A 169 -12.96 4.52 5.54
C GLY A 169 -12.20 5.80 5.86
N SER A 170 -12.43 6.30 7.08
CA SER A 170 -11.71 7.46 7.63
C SER A 170 -11.17 7.11 9.02
N PRO A 171 -10.03 7.69 9.44
CA PRO A 171 -9.52 7.51 10.80
C PRO A 171 -10.59 7.75 11.87
N ALA A 172 -10.76 6.79 12.78
CA ALA A 172 -11.80 6.82 13.80
C ALA A 172 -11.69 8.07 14.70
N THR A 173 -10.45 8.49 14.98
CA THR A 173 -10.16 9.69 15.79
C THR A 173 -10.68 10.97 15.13
N TRP A 174 -10.63 11.08 13.81
CA TRP A 174 -11.14 12.24 13.08
C TRP A 174 -12.66 12.26 13.08
N LEU A 175 -13.29 11.13 12.79
CA LEU A 175 -14.75 11.04 12.78
C LEU A 175 -15.33 11.33 14.16
N GLN A 176 -14.73 10.79 15.23
CA GLN A 176 -15.14 11.08 16.61
C GLN A 176 -15.02 12.57 16.93
N TYR A 177 -13.89 13.19 16.60
CA TYR A 177 -13.68 14.61 16.86
C TYR A 177 -14.67 15.48 16.08
N TRP A 178 -14.83 15.24 14.78
CA TRP A 178 -15.76 16.00 13.95
C TRP A 178 -17.22 15.75 14.32
N GLU A 179 -17.57 14.54 14.76
CA GLU A 179 -18.87 14.23 15.33
C GLU A 179 -19.14 15.09 16.58
N GLU A 180 -18.17 15.24 17.48
CA GLU A 180 -18.32 16.14 18.65
C GLU A 180 -18.60 17.59 18.21
N LEU A 181 -17.93 18.07 17.16
CA LEU A 181 -18.15 19.42 16.62
C LEU A 181 -19.54 19.57 16.03
N VAL A 182 -20.00 18.59 15.25
CA VAL A 182 -21.35 18.60 14.68
C VAL A 182 -22.39 18.54 15.81
N ARG A 183 -22.20 17.67 16.81
CA ARG A 183 -23.11 17.53 17.95
C ARG A 183 -23.17 18.76 18.84
N ALA A 184 -22.10 19.55 18.91
CA ALA A 184 -22.11 20.81 19.65
C ALA A 184 -23.11 21.82 19.06
N GLU A 185 -23.28 21.82 17.73
CA GLU A 185 -24.18 22.75 17.03
C GLU A 185 -25.54 22.12 16.69
N PHE A 186 -25.59 20.80 16.44
CA PHE A 186 -26.77 20.02 16.08
C PHE A 186 -26.92 18.74 16.93
N PRO A 187 -27.28 18.85 18.23
CA PRO A 187 -27.24 17.71 19.16
C PRO A 187 -28.15 16.53 18.81
N GLN A 188 -29.26 16.80 18.10
CA GLN A 188 -30.30 15.82 17.77
C GLN A 188 -30.24 15.34 16.32
N ALA A 189 -29.33 15.89 15.50
CA ALA A 189 -29.23 15.49 14.12
C ALA A 189 -28.57 14.12 14.00
N GLU A 190 -29.07 13.29 13.08
CA GLU A 190 -28.33 12.13 12.59
C GLU A 190 -27.09 12.62 11.84
N ILE A 191 -25.97 11.90 11.96
CA ILE A 191 -24.71 12.26 11.29
C ILE A 191 -24.36 11.13 10.36
N ARG A 192 -24.17 11.48 9.07
CA ARG A 192 -23.77 10.56 8.02
C ARG A 192 -22.47 11.01 7.40
N TRP A 193 -21.52 10.09 7.28
CA TRP A 193 -20.25 10.30 6.60
C TRP A 193 -20.31 9.70 5.20
N GLN A 194 -19.77 10.41 4.22
CA GLN A 194 -19.72 9.97 2.83
C GLN A 194 -18.39 10.44 2.22
N SER A 195 -17.86 9.74 1.23
CA SER A 195 -16.79 10.28 0.39
C SER A 195 -17.39 11.13 -0.73
N PHE A 196 -16.70 12.21 -1.08
CA PHE A 196 -17.03 12.96 -2.29
C PHE A 196 -16.86 12.06 -3.54
N THR A 197 -15.92 11.12 -3.50
CA THR A 197 -15.64 10.20 -4.61
C THR A 197 -16.85 9.36 -5.00
N TYR A 198 -17.49 8.70 -4.04
CA TYR A 198 -18.67 7.89 -4.33
C TYR A 198 -19.88 8.74 -4.72
N SER A 199 -20.06 9.89 -4.07
CA SER A 199 -21.18 10.80 -4.37
C SER A 199 -21.10 11.32 -5.81
N ALA A 200 -19.91 11.78 -6.24
CA ALA A 200 -19.65 12.22 -7.59
C ALA A 200 -19.86 11.09 -8.61
N TYR A 201 -19.28 9.91 -8.37
CA TYR A 201 -19.52 8.73 -9.21
C TYR A 201 -21.03 8.44 -9.35
N SER A 202 -21.76 8.36 -8.24
CA SER A 202 -23.18 7.99 -8.20
C SER A 202 -24.06 8.99 -8.95
N VAL A 203 -23.74 10.29 -8.88
CA VAL A 203 -24.43 11.33 -9.63
C VAL A 203 -24.10 11.21 -11.11
N PHE A 204 -22.82 11.32 -11.49
CA PHE A 204 -22.43 11.41 -12.90
C PHE A 204 -22.72 10.14 -13.70
N ASN A 205 -22.52 8.95 -13.12
CA ASN A 205 -22.74 7.67 -13.80
C ASN A 205 -24.19 7.47 -14.28
N GLN A 206 -25.15 8.12 -13.63
CA GLN A 206 -26.55 8.05 -14.02
C GLN A 206 -26.91 9.00 -15.18
N PHE A 207 -26.20 10.12 -15.31
CA PHE A 207 -26.59 11.21 -16.20
C PHE A 207 -25.66 11.43 -17.40
N LEU A 208 -24.43 10.91 -17.32
CA LEU A 208 -23.51 10.87 -18.45
C LEU A 208 -23.92 9.74 -19.41
N PRO A 209 -23.89 10.00 -20.74
CA PRO A 209 -24.25 8.99 -21.72
C PRO A 209 -23.18 7.91 -21.90
N ASP A 210 -21.91 8.28 -21.67
CA ASP A 210 -20.77 7.38 -21.80
C ASP A 210 -20.60 6.56 -20.52
N ARG A 211 -20.23 5.28 -20.67
CA ARG A 211 -19.92 4.38 -19.55
C ARG A 211 -18.44 4.31 -19.20
N ASP A 212 -17.60 4.91 -20.04
CA ASP A 212 -16.16 4.99 -19.87
C ASP A 212 -15.72 6.45 -19.85
N TRP A 213 -15.29 6.94 -18.70
CA TRP A 213 -14.85 8.32 -18.53
C TRP A 213 -14.00 8.47 -17.27
N VAL A 214 -13.27 9.58 -17.18
CA VAL A 214 -12.47 9.95 -16.01
C VAL A 214 -13.04 11.25 -15.44
N LEU A 215 -13.24 11.33 -14.13
CA LEU A 215 -13.43 12.61 -13.44
C LEU A 215 -12.07 13.06 -12.90
N LEU A 216 -11.71 14.31 -13.17
CA LEU A 216 -10.59 14.98 -12.52
C LEU A 216 -11.15 16.06 -11.60
N ASP A 217 -10.95 15.88 -10.31
CA ASP A 217 -11.24 16.91 -9.31
C ASP A 217 -9.93 17.60 -8.92
N THR A 218 -9.75 18.83 -9.42
CA THR A 218 -8.60 19.69 -9.10
C THR A 218 -8.87 20.45 -7.82
N GLY A 219 -8.85 19.73 -6.70
CA GLY A 219 -8.98 20.29 -5.36
C GLY A 219 -7.90 21.32 -5.02
N ASN A 220 -7.98 21.89 -3.82
CA ASN A 220 -7.05 22.95 -3.41
C ASN A 220 -5.62 22.44 -3.20
N GLU A 221 -5.41 21.37 -2.45
CA GLU A 221 -4.06 20.83 -2.18
C GLU A 221 -3.77 19.55 -2.99
N LEU A 222 -4.81 18.74 -3.26
CA LEU A 222 -4.70 17.50 -4.01
C LEU A 222 -5.56 17.54 -5.27
N THR A 223 -5.15 16.76 -6.27
CA THR A 223 -5.97 16.40 -7.42
C THR A 223 -6.41 14.94 -7.28
N ASP A 224 -7.73 14.70 -7.31
CA ASP A 224 -8.33 13.37 -7.35
C ASP A 224 -8.68 12.96 -8.80
N VAL A 225 -8.47 11.68 -9.10
CA VAL A 225 -8.71 11.06 -10.40
C VAL A 225 -9.62 9.85 -10.19
N LEU A 226 -10.85 9.94 -10.68
CA LEU A 226 -11.82 8.84 -10.64
C LEU A 226 -11.92 8.22 -12.02
N VAL A 227 -11.56 6.95 -12.14
CA VAL A 227 -11.65 6.22 -13.41
C VAL A 227 -12.92 5.40 -13.42
N ILE A 228 -13.84 5.71 -14.33
CA ILE A 228 -15.08 4.98 -14.53
C ILE A 228 -14.94 4.13 -15.79
N LYS A 229 -15.22 2.83 -15.65
CA LYS A 229 -15.13 1.85 -16.72
C LYS A 229 -16.37 0.96 -16.69
N ASP A 230 -17.01 0.74 -17.83
CA ASP A 230 -18.24 -0.05 -17.95
C ASP A 230 -19.36 0.43 -16.99
N GLY A 231 -19.39 1.73 -16.67
CA GLY A 231 -20.38 2.32 -15.79
C GLY A 231 -20.19 2.02 -14.30
N ARG A 232 -18.97 1.66 -13.88
CA ARG A 232 -18.59 1.47 -12.47
C ARG A 232 -17.30 2.24 -12.15
N LEU A 233 -17.16 2.68 -10.91
CA LEU A 233 -15.88 3.21 -10.42
C LEU A 233 -14.86 2.07 -10.40
N ALA A 234 -13.81 2.20 -11.20
CA ALA A 234 -12.77 1.20 -11.37
C ALA A 234 -11.55 1.50 -10.51
N GLU A 235 -11.17 2.77 -10.41
CA GLU A 235 -10.01 3.23 -9.63
C GLU A 235 -10.27 4.63 -9.08
N HIS A 236 -9.73 4.91 -7.89
CA HIS A 236 -9.58 6.24 -7.33
C HIS A 236 -8.10 6.47 -7.04
N LEU A 237 -7.56 7.58 -7.54
CA LEU A 237 -6.17 7.96 -7.37
C LEU A 237 -6.08 9.41 -6.93
N THR A 238 -5.05 9.74 -6.16
CA THR A 238 -4.83 11.10 -5.69
C THR A 238 -3.35 11.47 -5.78
N PHE A 239 -3.04 12.75 -6.05
CA PHE A 239 -1.67 13.27 -6.01
C PHE A 239 -1.64 14.74 -5.51
N PRO A 240 -0.56 15.16 -4.81
CA PRO A 240 -0.53 16.41 -4.04
C PRO A 240 -0.18 17.63 -4.90
N GLN A 241 -0.91 17.83 -6.01
CA GLN A 241 -0.79 19.01 -6.84
C GLN A 241 -2.17 19.58 -7.20
N GLY A 242 -2.77 20.29 -6.25
CA GLY A 242 -3.99 21.07 -6.44
C GLY A 242 -3.73 22.54 -6.80
N LYS A 243 -4.79 23.36 -6.72
CA LYS A 243 -4.78 24.80 -7.02
C LYS A 243 -3.80 25.61 -6.18
N ASN A 244 -3.68 25.32 -4.89
CA ASN A 244 -2.74 26.01 -4.00
C ASN A 244 -1.29 25.67 -4.35
N HIS A 245 -1.01 24.46 -4.84
CA HIS A 245 0.30 24.09 -5.35
C HIS A 245 0.66 24.96 -6.57
N LEU A 246 -0.27 25.10 -7.52
CA LEU A 246 -0.10 25.98 -8.68
C LEU A 246 0.18 27.43 -8.24
N ILE A 247 -0.61 27.97 -7.32
CA ILE A 247 -0.43 29.34 -6.82
C ILE A 247 0.96 29.52 -6.18
N ARG A 248 1.40 28.57 -5.34
CA ARG A 248 2.75 28.60 -4.72
C ARG A 248 3.86 28.55 -5.76
N ALA A 249 3.76 27.64 -6.73
CA ALA A 249 4.75 27.50 -7.80
C ALA A 249 4.85 28.77 -8.66
N VAL A 250 3.72 29.40 -8.98
CA VAL A 250 3.69 30.68 -9.72
C VAL A 250 4.28 31.82 -8.88
N ALA A 251 3.94 31.89 -7.59
CA ALA A 251 4.47 32.89 -6.67
C ALA A 251 6.00 32.80 -6.56
N GLU A 252 6.53 31.59 -6.40
CA GLU A 252 7.97 31.31 -6.36
C GLU A 252 8.66 31.70 -7.67
N ALA A 253 8.15 31.26 -8.81
CA ALA A 253 8.74 31.55 -10.13
C ALA A 253 8.72 33.04 -10.51
N LEU A 254 7.74 33.79 -9.98
CA LEU A 254 7.63 35.24 -10.17
C LEU A 254 8.36 36.05 -9.09
N GLY A 255 8.75 35.44 -7.97
CA GLY A 255 9.31 36.13 -6.81
C GLY A 255 8.30 37.06 -6.15
N THR A 256 7.05 36.63 -6.01
CA THR A 256 5.95 37.39 -5.38
C THR A 256 5.26 36.58 -4.27
N VAL A 257 4.30 37.19 -3.58
CA VAL A 257 3.44 36.55 -2.59
C VAL A 257 2.26 35.81 -3.24
N PRO A 258 1.75 34.73 -2.62
CA PRO A 258 0.65 33.92 -3.16
C PRO A 258 -0.59 34.70 -3.60
N ALA A 259 -1.00 35.70 -2.82
CA ALA A 259 -2.17 36.52 -3.15
C ALA A 259 -2.00 37.33 -4.45
N GLU A 260 -0.78 37.80 -4.75
CA GLU A 260 -0.50 38.49 -6.02
C GLU A 260 -0.44 37.49 -7.18
N ALA A 261 0.14 36.31 -6.96
CA ALA A 261 0.17 35.23 -7.95
C ALA A 261 -1.25 34.77 -8.33
N GLU A 262 -2.12 34.52 -7.36
CA GLU A 262 -3.51 34.16 -7.57
C GLU A 262 -4.28 35.26 -8.34
N SER A 263 -4.10 36.52 -7.93
CA SER A 263 -4.68 37.67 -8.65
C SER A 263 -4.22 37.73 -10.10
N LEU A 264 -2.93 37.49 -10.37
CA LEU A 264 -2.38 37.47 -11.72
C LEU A 264 -2.94 36.32 -12.55
N LEU A 265 -3.08 35.12 -11.97
CA LEU A 265 -3.70 33.96 -12.62
C LEU A 265 -5.15 34.27 -13.04
N ASN A 266 -5.95 34.81 -12.11
CA ASN A 266 -7.34 35.18 -12.36
C ASN A 266 -7.47 36.26 -13.45
N ARG A 267 -6.57 37.26 -13.46
CA ARG A 267 -6.53 38.28 -14.52
C ARG A 267 -6.10 37.74 -15.88
N ASN A 268 -5.23 36.74 -15.91
CA ASN A 268 -4.82 36.09 -17.15
C ASN A 268 -6.00 35.33 -17.78
N LEU A 269 -6.75 34.60 -16.96
CA LEU A 269 -7.93 33.84 -17.37
C LEU A 269 -9.06 34.74 -17.90
N SER A 270 -9.18 35.98 -17.41
CA SER A 270 -10.15 36.95 -17.92
C SER A 270 -9.69 37.72 -19.17
N ASN A 271 -8.55 37.34 -19.79
CA ASN A 271 -7.90 38.07 -20.88
C ASN A 271 -7.58 39.54 -20.55
N GLN A 272 -7.42 39.87 -19.26
CA GLN A 272 -7.11 41.22 -18.76
C GLN A 272 -5.63 41.39 -18.38
N ALA A 273 -4.81 40.36 -18.60
CA ALA A 273 -3.37 40.42 -18.46
C ALA A 273 -2.72 40.72 -19.81
N ASN A 274 -2.13 41.91 -19.96
CA ASN A 274 -1.40 42.33 -21.16
C ASN A 274 0.05 42.71 -20.81
N GLY A 275 0.98 42.51 -21.76
CA GLY A 275 2.38 42.93 -21.65
C GLY A 275 3.35 41.85 -21.14
N ALA A 276 4.59 42.26 -20.84
CA ALA A 276 5.71 41.35 -20.56
C ALA A 276 5.48 40.39 -19.36
N ARG A 277 4.68 40.82 -18.36
CA ARG A 277 4.32 39.97 -17.21
C ARG A 277 3.40 38.81 -17.59
N ALA A 278 2.44 39.04 -18.50
CA ALA A 278 1.54 37.98 -18.97
C ALA A 278 2.29 36.94 -19.80
N GLU A 279 3.22 37.37 -20.66
CA GLU A 279 4.07 36.46 -21.44
C GLU A 279 5.03 35.67 -20.54
N ARG A 280 5.56 36.28 -19.48
CA ARG A 280 6.35 35.57 -18.46
C ARG A 280 5.50 34.52 -17.74
N LEU A 281 4.27 34.86 -17.34
CA LEU A 281 3.35 33.93 -16.70
C LEU A 281 3.03 32.73 -17.61
N LYS A 282 2.76 32.94 -18.90
CA LYS A 282 2.51 31.84 -19.85
C LYS A 282 3.67 30.84 -19.92
N LYS A 283 4.93 31.32 -19.92
CA LYS A 283 6.11 30.45 -19.89
C LYS A 283 6.19 29.65 -18.60
N ILE A 284 5.96 30.30 -17.46
CA ILE A 284 5.94 29.66 -16.14
C ILE A 284 4.84 28.59 -16.09
N LEU A 285 3.63 28.90 -16.58
CA LEU A 285 2.53 27.94 -16.63
C LEU A 285 2.85 26.74 -17.53
N ALA A 286 3.57 26.91 -18.63
CA ALA A 286 4.00 25.78 -19.46
C ALA A 286 4.99 24.86 -18.73
N GLU A 287 5.91 25.40 -17.94
CA GLU A 287 6.86 24.62 -17.13
C GLU A 287 6.15 23.89 -15.97
N ILE A 288 5.27 24.59 -15.25
CA ILE A 288 4.45 24.00 -14.19
C ILE A 288 3.53 22.91 -14.78
N GLY A 289 2.92 23.19 -15.92
CA GLY A 289 2.05 22.27 -16.65
C GLY A 289 2.74 20.95 -16.98
N GLN A 290 3.98 21.00 -17.49
CA GLN A 290 4.76 19.77 -17.73
C GLN A 290 4.95 18.92 -16.46
N THR A 291 5.22 19.57 -15.34
CA THR A 291 5.39 18.88 -14.05
C THR A 291 4.09 18.24 -13.59
N TRP A 292 2.98 18.97 -13.67
CA TRP A 292 1.65 18.48 -13.31
C TRP A 292 1.20 17.33 -14.20
N SER A 293 1.37 17.45 -15.52
CA SER A 293 1.00 16.41 -16.47
C SER A 293 1.84 15.14 -16.29
N SER A 294 3.09 15.28 -15.85
CA SER A 294 3.94 14.15 -15.46
C SER A 294 3.39 13.44 -14.23
N GLU A 295 2.93 14.14 -13.20
CA GLU A 295 2.29 13.51 -12.04
C GLU A 295 0.97 12.82 -12.41
N LEU A 296 0.14 13.45 -13.24
CA LEU A 296 -1.05 12.81 -13.78
C LEU A 296 -0.68 11.54 -14.57
N ALA A 297 0.36 11.57 -15.41
CA ALA A 297 0.82 10.39 -16.15
C ALA A 297 1.28 9.26 -15.23
N LYS A 298 1.98 9.59 -14.14
CA LYS A 298 2.40 8.63 -13.11
C LYS A 298 1.20 8.01 -12.40
N ALA A 299 0.19 8.81 -12.05
CA ALA A 299 -1.05 8.32 -11.46
C ALA A 299 -1.77 7.37 -12.44
N LEU A 300 -2.00 7.81 -13.67
CA LEU A 300 -2.69 7.02 -14.70
C LEU A 300 -1.95 5.73 -15.11
N LYS A 301 -0.61 5.67 -14.96
CA LYS A 301 0.14 4.43 -15.19
C LYS A 301 -0.28 3.30 -14.26
N LYS A 302 -0.74 3.60 -13.03
CA LYS A 302 -1.28 2.60 -12.10
C LYS A 302 -2.57 2.00 -12.64
N VAL A 303 -3.44 2.82 -13.24
CA VAL A 303 -4.69 2.41 -13.89
C VAL A 303 -4.44 1.38 -14.99
N LEU A 304 -3.37 1.56 -15.79
CA LEU A 304 -3.05 0.64 -16.89
C LEU A 304 -2.70 -0.79 -16.43
N GLN A 305 -2.43 -0.99 -15.14
CA GLN A 305 -2.21 -2.32 -14.59
C GLN A 305 -3.53 -3.08 -14.37
N THR A 306 -4.64 -2.36 -14.20
CA THR A 306 -5.94 -2.93 -13.78
C THR A 306 -7.04 -2.72 -14.83
N THR A 307 -6.96 -1.69 -15.67
CA THR A 307 -7.96 -1.39 -16.71
C THR A 307 -7.40 -0.54 -17.85
N ILE A 308 -8.17 -0.47 -18.95
CA ILE A 308 -7.88 0.44 -20.07
C ILE A 308 -8.38 1.85 -19.71
N LEU A 309 -7.50 2.83 -19.84
CA LEU A 309 -7.82 4.24 -19.59
C LEU A 309 -8.88 4.78 -20.59
N PRO A 310 -9.99 5.36 -20.11
CA PRO A 310 -10.96 6.07 -20.94
C PRO A 310 -10.38 7.30 -21.65
N GLU A 311 -10.96 7.69 -22.79
CA GLU A 311 -10.52 8.88 -23.54
C GLU A 311 -11.24 10.17 -23.13
N ILE A 312 -12.38 10.04 -22.45
CA ILE A 312 -13.26 11.15 -22.07
C ILE A 312 -12.94 11.57 -20.64
N PHE A 313 -12.49 12.81 -20.47
CA PHE A 313 -12.16 13.40 -19.19
C PHE A 313 -13.15 14.51 -18.87
N TYR A 314 -13.72 14.47 -17.68
CA TYR A 314 -14.54 15.52 -17.12
C TYR A 314 -13.74 16.21 -16.04
N LEU A 315 -13.44 17.50 -16.22
CA LEU A 315 -12.87 18.33 -15.18
C LEU A 315 -14.00 18.82 -14.28
N PHE A 316 -13.86 18.57 -12.98
CA PHE A 316 -14.80 18.94 -11.93
C PHE A 316 -14.26 20.14 -11.15
N GLY A 317 -15.13 21.11 -10.92
CA GLY A 317 -14.79 22.41 -10.35
C GLY A 317 -15.64 23.52 -10.96
N ASP A 318 -15.70 24.64 -10.27
CA ASP A 318 -16.48 25.83 -10.58
C ASP A 318 -15.63 27.10 -10.66
N GLU A 319 -14.30 26.97 -10.61
CA GLU A 319 -13.40 28.12 -10.58
C GLU A 319 -12.77 28.37 -11.95
N PRO A 320 -12.48 29.63 -12.30
CA PRO A 320 -11.73 29.96 -13.52
C PRO A 320 -10.38 29.23 -13.61
N SER A 321 -9.75 28.96 -12.47
CA SER A 321 -8.46 28.26 -12.36
C SER A 321 -8.49 26.84 -12.93
N ASP A 322 -9.66 26.20 -12.99
CA ASP A 322 -9.84 24.88 -13.58
C ASP A 322 -9.49 24.86 -15.08
N GLN A 323 -9.65 25.98 -15.79
CA GLN A 323 -9.26 26.09 -17.21
C GLN A 323 -7.75 25.85 -17.43
N ILE A 324 -6.91 26.23 -16.46
CA ILE A 324 -5.45 26.02 -16.54
C ILE A 324 -5.12 24.52 -16.55
N PHE A 325 -5.83 23.72 -15.75
CA PHE A 325 -5.61 22.29 -15.70
C PHE A 325 -6.07 21.58 -16.97
N ALA A 326 -7.11 22.09 -17.64
CA ALA A 326 -7.47 21.61 -18.98
C ALA A 326 -6.30 21.80 -19.97
N GLU A 327 -5.64 22.96 -19.96
CA GLU A 327 -4.45 23.22 -20.79
C GLU A 327 -3.29 22.28 -20.42
N PHE A 328 -3.07 22.00 -19.13
CA PHE A 328 -2.03 21.05 -18.69
C PHE A 328 -2.31 19.64 -19.22
N ILE A 329 -3.56 19.19 -19.22
CA ILE A 329 -3.94 17.88 -19.77
C ILE A 329 -3.61 17.82 -21.27
N GLU A 330 -3.92 18.87 -22.02
CA GLU A 330 -3.61 18.93 -23.45
C GLU A 330 -2.10 18.92 -23.72
N GLN A 331 -1.30 19.61 -22.89
CA GLN A 331 0.16 19.64 -22.99
C GLN A 331 0.82 18.28 -22.74
N GLY A 332 0.23 17.44 -21.88
CA GLY A 332 0.81 16.16 -21.44
C GLY A 332 0.93 15.08 -22.51
N LYS A 333 0.32 15.25 -23.70
CA LYS A 333 0.37 14.30 -24.83
C LYS A 333 0.15 12.84 -24.43
N PHE A 334 -0.95 12.57 -23.72
CA PHE A 334 -1.32 11.24 -23.19
C PHE A 334 -1.67 10.17 -24.25
N THR A 335 -1.34 10.37 -25.54
CA THR A 335 -1.65 9.41 -26.62
C THR A 335 -0.97 8.05 -26.45
N ALA A 336 0.12 7.97 -25.66
CA ALA A 336 0.79 6.70 -25.38
C ALA A 336 0.05 5.82 -24.36
N VAL A 337 -0.85 6.40 -23.55
CA VAL A 337 -1.58 5.71 -22.48
C VAL A 337 -3.05 5.45 -22.82
N THR A 338 -3.55 5.96 -23.94
CA THR A 338 -4.92 5.68 -24.43
C THR A 338 -4.94 4.47 -25.37
N ALA A 339 -5.93 3.59 -25.25
CA ALA A 339 -6.01 2.38 -26.08
C ALA A 339 -6.11 2.68 -27.59
N SER A 340 -6.76 3.77 -27.97
CA SER A 340 -6.90 4.16 -29.38
C SER A 340 -5.73 5.01 -29.91
N ARG A 341 -4.77 5.35 -29.04
CA ARG A 341 -3.68 6.32 -29.32
C ARG A 341 -4.16 7.71 -29.76
N LYS A 342 -5.40 8.08 -29.41
CA LYS A 342 -5.96 9.41 -29.66
C LYS A 342 -5.71 10.35 -28.48
N PRO A 343 -5.71 11.68 -28.70
CA PRO A 343 -5.68 12.65 -27.63
C PRO A 343 -6.89 12.50 -26.70
N LEU A 344 -6.69 12.83 -25.42
CA LEU A 344 -7.79 12.91 -24.45
C LEU A 344 -8.76 14.02 -24.84
N LYS A 345 -10.05 13.80 -24.59
CA LYS A 345 -11.09 14.81 -24.76
C LYS A 345 -11.49 15.34 -23.40
N VAL A 346 -11.25 16.62 -23.15
CA VAL A 346 -11.57 17.28 -21.88
C VAL A 346 -12.91 18.02 -22.00
N PHE A 347 -13.80 17.80 -21.04
CA PHE A 347 -15.08 18.46 -20.89
C PHE A 347 -15.22 19.01 -19.47
N TYR A 348 -16.04 20.04 -19.28
CA TYR A 348 -16.37 20.53 -17.94
C TYR A 348 -17.60 19.82 -17.39
N ALA A 349 -17.55 19.38 -16.13
CA ALA A 349 -18.61 18.62 -15.47
C ALA A 349 -19.87 19.45 -15.12
N GLU A 350 -19.75 20.78 -15.09
CA GLU A 350 -20.82 21.72 -14.72
C GLU A 350 -22.10 21.57 -15.56
N LYS A 351 -21.96 21.37 -16.88
CA LYS A 351 -23.10 21.19 -17.80
C LYS A 351 -23.87 19.89 -17.51
N PRO A 352 -23.21 18.71 -17.46
CA PRO A 352 -23.83 17.48 -16.97
C PRO A 352 -24.47 17.63 -15.59
N LEU A 353 -23.79 18.31 -14.65
CA LEU A 353 -24.27 18.50 -13.28
C LEU A 353 -25.55 19.33 -13.23
N THR A 354 -25.61 20.43 -13.98
CA THR A 354 -26.82 21.27 -14.11
C THR A 354 -27.98 20.48 -14.74
N LYS A 355 -27.69 19.59 -15.69
CA LYS A 355 -28.70 18.70 -16.28
C LYS A 355 -29.21 17.69 -15.25
N ALA A 356 -28.31 17.08 -14.46
CA ALA A 356 -28.64 16.19 -13.36
C ALA A 356 -29.56 16.87 -12.34
N PHE A 357 -29.20 18.09 -11.91
CA PHE A 357 -30.02 18.91 -11.02
C PHE A 357 -31.45 19.06 -11.54
N ARG A 358 -31.62 19.52 -12.78
CA ARG A 358 -32.96 19.77 -13.35
C ARG A 358 -33.83 18.51 -13.39
N LEU A 359 -33.21 17.36 -13.65
CA LEU A 359 -33.88 16.05 -13.66
C LEU A 359 -34.34 15.68 -12.25
N VAL A 360 -33.46 15.76 -11.25
CA VAL A 360 -33.75 15.37 -9.86
C VAL A 360 -34.70 16.37 -9.18
N ALA A 361 -34.62 17.66 -9.51
CA ALA A 361 -35.56 18.68 -9.06
C ALA A 361 -36.95 18.58 -9.75
N GLY A 362 -37.13 17.67 -10.71
CA GLY A 362 -38.42 17.48 -11.40
C GLY A 362 -38.85 18.66 -12.27
N SER A 363 -37.92 19.52 -12.69
CA SER A 363 -38.20 20.75 -13.44
C SER A 363 -37.95 20.59 -14.93
N LYS A 364 -38.92 20.96 -15.77
CA LYS A 364 -38.76 21.03 -17.23
C LYS A 364 -38.00 22.30 -17.67
N GLY A 365 -36.85 22.56 -17.05
CA GLY A 365 -35.87 23.55 -17.50
C GLY A 365 -36.04 25.00 -17.02
N LYS A 366 -36.79 25.28 -15.94
CA LYS A 366 -37.04 26.66 -15.46
C LYS A 366 -36.38 27.04 -14.13
N ILE A 367 -35.69 26.12 -13.48
CA ILE A 367 -35.10 26.35 -12.15
C ILE A 367 -33.58 26.32 -12.30
N SER A 368 -32.91 27.37 -11.83
CA SER A 368 -31.45 27.43 -11.72
C SER A 368 -30.98 26.54 -10.58
N PRO A 369 -29.75 26.00 -10.65
CA PRO A 369 -29.16 25.30 -9.52
C PRO A 369 -29.24 26.15 -8.24
N PRO A 370 -29.52 25.52 -7.09
CA PRO A 370 -29.73 26.23 -5.83
C PRO A 370 -28.40 26.50 -5.10
N SER A 371 -27.28 26.13 -5.71
CA SER A 371 -25.93 26.40 -5.23
C SER A 371 -25.05 26.77 -6.42
N GLU A 372 -24.22 27.80 -6.24
CA GLU A 372 -23.18 28.17 -7.20
C GLU A 372 -21.94 27.28 -7.02
N ASN A 373 -21.79 26.67 -5.83
CA ASN A 373 -20.77 25.68 -5.55
C ASN A 373 -21.09 24.32 -6.19
N SER A 374 -20.26 23.87 -7.13
CA SER A 374 -20.49 22.61 -7.86
C SER A 374 -20.38 21.37 -6.97
N PHE A 375 -19.55 21.39 -5.93
CA PHE A 375 -19.39 20.28 -4.98
C PHE A 375 -20.68 20.12 -4.17
N LEU A 376 -21.12 21.19 -3.50
CA LEU A 376 -22.36 21.19 -2.71
C LEU A 376 -23.58 20.84 -3.57
N LEU A 377 -23.61 21.27 -4.84
CA LEU A 377 -24.67 20.89 -5.77
C LEU A 377 -24.68 19.39 -6.06
N ALA A 378 -23.52 18.78 -6.36
CA ALA A 378 -23.41 17.35 -6.61
C ALA A 378 -23.85 16.53 -5.39
N GLU A 379 -23.41 16.93 -4.20
CA GLU A 379 -23.77 16.30 -2.94
C GLU A 379 -25.26 16.44 -2.61
N ALA A 380 -25.85 17.61 -2.86
CA ALA A 380 -27.28 17.82 -2.67
C ALA A 380 -28.11 16.98 -3.66
N ILE A 381 -27.66 16.82 -4.91
CA ILE A 381 -28.28 15.91 -5.87
C ILE A 381 -28.16 14.47 -5.40
N PHE A 382 -27.00 14.06 -4.88
CA PHE A 382 -26.79 12.72 -4.30
C PHE A 382 -27.77 12.47 -3.14
N CYS A 383 -27.84 13.38 -2.16
CA CYS A 383 -28.78 13.31 -1.04
C CYS A 383 -30.24 13.29 -1.50
N ALA A 384 -30.57 14.08 -2.54
CA ALA A 384 -31.91 14.09 -3.13
C ALA A 384 -32.26 12.77 -3.84
N LYS A 385 -31.30 12.15 -4.52
CA LYS A 385 -31.46 10.86 -5.20
C LYS A 385 -31.77 9.75 -4.20
N ILE A 386 -30.97 9.65 -3.13
CA ILE A 386 -31.14 8.58 -2.12
C ILE A 386 -32.45 8.71 -1.32
N ARG A 387 -33.00 9.93 -1.19
CA ARG A 387 -34.27 10.20 -0.47
C ARG A 387 -35.51 10.24 -1.36
N GLY A 388 -35.38 10.71 -2.60
CA GLY A 388 -36.48 10.90 -3.55
C GLY A 388 -36.80 9.64 -4.37
N SER A 389 -35.97 8.61 -4.30
CA SER A 389 -36.19 7.34 -4.99
C SER A 389 -37.37 6.58 -4.39
N LYS A 390 -38.55 6.68 -5.01
CA LYS A 390 -39.49 5.53 -5.10
C LYS A 390 -39.02 4.50 -6.11
N LEU A 391 -37.71 4.28 -6.19
CA LEU A 391 -37.08 3.28 -7.04
C LEU A 391 -36.58 2.20 -6.12
N ASP A 392 -37.35 1.10 -6.03
CA ASP A 392 -36.93 -0.24 -5.62
C ASP A 392 -35.85 -0.82 -6.56
N VAL A 393 -34.90 0.01 -7.02
CA VAL A 393 -33.90 -0.31 -8.05
C VAL A 393 -32.49 0.00 -7.55
N TRP A 394 -32.32 0.00 -6.24
CA TRP A 394 -31.05 -0.38 -5.61
C TRP A 394 -31.40 -1.36 -4.49
N PRO A 395 -31.25 -2.68 -4.69
CA PRO A 395 -31.68 -3.67 -3.70
C PRO A 395 -30.84 -3.62 -2.41
N PHE A 396 -29.81 -2.77 -2.35
CA PHE A 396 -28.87 -2.62 -1.25
C PHE A 396 -29.19 -1.47 -0.29
N ASN A 397 -30.20 -0.62 -0.56
CA ASN A 397 -30.59 0.41 0.41
C ASN A 397 -31.13 -0.16 1.72
N GLN A 398 -31.57 -1.43 1.75
CA GLN A 398 -31.85 -2.13 3.00
C GLN A 398 -30.56 -2.59 3.72
N LEU A 399 -29.49 -2.87 2.97
CA LEU A 399 -28.16 -3.20 3.48
C LEU A 399 -27.41 -1.94 3.98
N ALA A 400 -27.61 -0.77 3.38
CA ALA A 400 -27.01 0.48 3.84
C ALA A 400 -27.52 0.93 5.23
N THR A 401 -28.83 0.79 5.51
CA THR A 401 -29.36 0.98 6.86
C THR A 401 -28.92 -0.13 7.81
N THR A 402 -28.88 -1.40 7.37
CA THR A 402 -28.46 -2.50 8.25
C THR A 402 -26.96 -2.56 8.52
N MET A 403 -26.05 -2.19 7.61
CA MET A 403 -24.60 -2.28 7.84
C MET A 403 -24.10 -1.19 8.80
N GLN A 404 -24.59 0.05 8.69
CA GLN A 404 -24.31 1.09 9.69
C GLN A 404 -24.92 0.75 11.07
N ASP A 405 -26.10 0.10 11.11
CA ASP A 405 -26.73 -0.38 12.35
C ASP A 405 -26.05 -1.62 12.95
N ILE A 406 -25.49 -2.51 12.13
CA ILE A 406 -24.71 -3.69 12.55
C ILE A 406 -23.37 -3.25 13.17
N ILE A 407 -22.73 -2.22 12.62
CA ILE A 407 -21.50 -1.62 13.18
C ILE A 407 -21.80 -0.91 14.51
N LYS A 408 -22.96 -0.23 14.65
CA LYS A 408 -23.37 0.44 15.89
C LYS A 408 -23.84 -0.52 17.00
N ASN A 409 -24.44 -1.67 16.68
CA ASN A 409 -25.04 -2.58 17.66
C ASN A 409 -24.48 -4.01 17.56
N LYS A 410 -23.32 -4.27 18.17
CA LYS A 410 -22.71 -5.60 18.33
C LYS A 410 -23.53 -6.65 19.13
N LYS A 411 -24.86 -6.50 19.29
CA LYS A 411 -25.70 -7.34 20.19
C LYS A 411 -27.10 -7.73 19.69
N LYS A 412 -27.45 -7.58 18.40
CA LYS A 412 -28.73 -8.12 17.89
C LYS A 412 -28.53 -9.06 16.72
N SER A 413 -29.27 -10.18 16.72
CA SER A 413 -29.30 -11.11 15.59
C SER A 413 -30.37 -10.67 14.59
N LEU A 414 -30.19 -11.05 13.31
CA LEU A 414 -31.09 -10.72 12.19
C LEU A 414 -32.58 -11.03 12.43
N ARG A 415 -32.91 -11.95 13.36
CA ARG A 415 -34.30 -12.30 13.74
C ARG A 415 -35.05 -11.16 14.45
N ASP A 416 -34.34 -10.22 15.06
CA ASP A 416 -34.96 -9.09 15.77
C ASP A 416 -35.26 -7.89 14.85
N ILE A 417 -34.71 -7.90 13.62
CA ILE A 417 -34.77 -6.79 12.66
C ILE A 417 -35.83 -7.05 11.57
N PHE A 418 -36.04 -8.32 11.21
CA PHE A 418 -37.10 -8.74 10.28
C PHE A 418 -37.99 -9.81 10.95
N PRO A 419 -39.01 -9.44 11.73
CA PRO A 419 -40.00 -10.42 12.16
C PRO A 419 -40.77 -10.91 10.94
N GLU A 420 -40.74 -12.22 10.68
CA GLU A 420 -41.52 -12.87 9.63
C GLU A 420 -42.99 -12.44 9.72
N SER A 421 -43.54 -11.95 8.60
CA SER A 421 -44.95 -11.62 8.49
C SER A 421 -45.79 -12.90 8.59
N LYS A 422 -46.41 -13.14 9.74
CA LYS A 422 -47.51 -14.11 9.85
C LYS A 422 -48.85 -13.40 9.64
N SER A 423 -49.48 -13.70 8.51
CA SER A 423 -50.91 -13.46 8.27
C SER A 423 -51.77 -14.56 8.92
N PRO A 424 -53.09 -14.33 9.12
CA PRO A 424 -53.73 -14.56 10.42
C PRO A 424 -54.70 -15.75 10.46
N ALA A 425 -54.89 -16.29 11.68
CA ALA A 425 -56.07 -17.03 12.22
C ALA A 425 -55.55 -18.03 13.27
N GLY A 426 -56.11 -18.23 14.46
CA GLY A 426 -57.26 -17.70 15.17
C GLY A 426 -57.46 -18.55 16.45
N GLU A 427 -57.97 -17.93 17.52
CA GLU A 427 -58.74 -18.50 18.66
C GLU A 427 -58.08 -19.61 19.55
N LYS A 428 -58.22 -19.70 20.89
CA LYS A 428 -59.02 -18.98 21.91
C LYS A 428 -58.58 -19.43 23.34
N ALA A 429 -58.84 -18.53 24.31
CA ALA A 429 -59.26 -18.73 25.72
C ALA A 429 -58.27 -19.41 26.72
N SER A 430 -58.15 -19.04 28.00
CA SER A 430 -59.12 -18.51 29.00
C SER A 430 -58.37 -17.79 30.16
N ALA A 431 -58.73 -16.56 30.55
CA ALA A 431 -59.62 -16.16 31.67
C ALA A 431 -58.88 -15.59 32.92
N GLU A 432 -59.21 -14.32 33.23
CA GLU A 432 -59.03 -13.50 34.45
C GLU A 432 -59.89 -13.98 35.66
N PRO A 433 -59.99 -13.28 36.85
CA PRO A 433 -59.32 -12.05 37.34
C PRO A 433 -58.80 -12.08 38.83
N GLU A 434 -58.09 -10.99 39.18
CA GLU A 434 -57.93 -10.22 40.44
C GLU A 434 -58.15 -10.79 41.87
N ILE A 435 -57.32 -10.34 42.84
CA ILE A 435 -57.65 -9.50 44.04
C ILE A 435 -56.42 -9.38 45.00
N ASN A 436 -56.33 -8.27 45.73
CA ASN A 436 -55.24 -7.80 46.59
C ASN A 436 -55.55 -7.91 48.13
N PHE A 437 -54.51 -7.74 48.98
CA PHE A 437 -54.48 -7.31 50.42
C PHE A 437 -54.03 -8.27 51.57
N LYS A 438 -52.95 -7.81 52.25
CA LYS A 438 -52.56 -7.72 53.71
C LYS A 438 -53.06 -8.72 54.78
N THR A 439 -52.17 -9.02 55.76
CA THR A 439 -52.28 -8.84 57.26
C THR A 439 -51.11 -9.57 57.97
N THR A 440 -50.22 -8.94 58.77
CA THR A 440 -50.21 -8.49 60.19
C THR A 440 -50.17 -9.56 61.31
N GLY A 441 -49.13 -9.46 62.17
CA GLY A 441 -49.26 -9.47 63.64
C GLY A 441 -48.80 -10.72 64.42
N TYR A 442 -47.81 -10.56 65.31
CA TYR A 442 -47.87 -10.73 66.79
C TYR A 442 -46.48 -11.03 67.42
N ALA A 443 -46.20 -10.38 68.55
CA ALA A 443 -45.14 -10.71 69.53
C ALA A 443 -45.80 -11.07 70.87
N PRO A 444 -45.20 -11.91 71.75
CA PRO A 444 -44.61 -11.36 73.00
C PRO A 444 -43.44 -12.13 73.69
N VAL A 445 -42.62 -11.36 74.44
CA VAL A 445 -42.06 -11.53 75.82
C VAL A 445 -40.89 -12.49 76.19
N ALA A 446 -39.72 -11.87 76.38
CA ALA A 446 -38.73 -11.84 77.50
C ALA A 446 -38.17 -13.09 78.25
N MET A 447 -36.83 -13.13 78.40
CA MET A 447 -36.17 -13.32 79.71
C MET A 447 -34.83 -12.54 79.81
N ARG A 448 -34.61 -11.93 80.98
CA ARG A 448 -33.53 -10.98 81.32
C ARG A 448 -32.24 -11.69 81.76
N LEU A 449 -31.09 -11.09 81.44
CA LEU A 449 -29.89 -11.11 82.29
C LEU A 449 -29.33 -9.68 82.40
N ARG A 450 -29.12 -9.25 83.64
CA ARG A 450 -28.62 -7.93 84.11
C ARG A 450 -27.17 -8.21 84.53
N THR A 451 -26.16 -7.42 84.18
CA THR A 451 -25.67 -6.25 84.94
C THR A 451 -24.48 -5.59 84.22
N GLY A 452 -24.20 -4.31 84.53
CA GLY A 452 -22.95 -3.63 84.17
C GLY A 452 -23.06 -2.50 83.14
N LYS A 453 -23.75 -1.40 83.49
CA LYS A 453 -23.85 -0.20 82.64
C LYS A 453 -22.54 0.61 82.68
N LEU A 454 -21.80 0.64 81.58
CA LEU A 454 -20.89 1.73 81.22
C LEU A 454 -21.68 2.75 80.36
N GLY A 455 -21.67 4.03 80.75
CA GLY A 455 -22.52 5.08 80.20
C GLY A 455 -22.40 5.26 78.68
N TRP A 456 -23.53 5.54 78.03
CA TRP A 456 -23.67 5.71 76.58
C TRP A 456 -22.72 6.74 75.91
N PRO A 457 -22.32 7.88 76.56
CA PRO A 457 -21.34 8.77 75.94
C PRO A 457 -19.92 8.16 75.90
N ALA A 458 -19.56 7.27 76.83
CA ALA A 458 -18.26 6.61 76.82
C ALA A 458 -18.12 5.59 75.68
N LYS A 459 -19.22 4.93 75.27
CA LYS A 459 -19.23 3.99 74.13
C LYS A 459 -19.16 4.68 72.77
N LEU A 460 -19.71 5.89 72.66
CA LEU A 460 -19.59 6.74 71.46
C LEU A 460 -18.17 7.29 71.33
N VAL A 461 -17.56 7.73 72.43
CA VAL A 461 -16.17 8.23 72.43
C VAL A 461 -15.17 7.09 72.19
N THR A 462 -15.33 5.92 72.79
CA THR A 462 -14.45 4.77 72.51
C THR A 462 -14.66 4.21 71.10
N GLY A 463 -15.88 4.25 70.56
CA GLY A 463 -16.17 3.92 69.17
C GLY A 463 -15.52 4.90 68.18
N LEU A 464 -15.62 6.21 68.43
CA LEU A 464 -14.97 7.25 67.62
C LEU A 464 -13.44 7.17 67.72
N MET A 465 -12.90 6.92 68.90
CA MET A 465 -11.46 6.71 69.10
C MET A 465 -10.97 5.45 68.39
N ALA A 466 -11.72 4.35 68.43
CA ALA A 466 -11.38 3.13 67.71
C ALA A 466 -11.42 3.33 66.18
N VAL A 467 -12.41 4.07 65.66
CA VAL A 467 -12.49 4.42 64.23
C VAL A 467 -11.37 5.38 63.82
N ALA A 468 -11.02 6.36 64.65
CA ALA A 468 -9.89 7.26 64.41
C ALA A 468 -8.55 6.51 64.45
N LEU A 469 -8.39 5.58 65.40
CA LEU A 469 -7.19 4.73 65.49
C LEU A 469 -7.10 3.78 64.30
N LEU A 470 -8.22 3.16 63.89
CA LEU A 470 -8.27 2.32 62.70
C LEU A 470 -7.98 3.16 61.45
N GLY A 471 -8.50 4.37 61.35
CA GLY A 471 -8.21 5.31 60.28
C GLY A 471 -6.73 5.72 60.24
N ALA A 472 -6.11 5.98 61.40
CA ALA A 472 -4.69 6.30 61.51
C ALA A 472 -3.80 5.09 61.17
N ILE A 473 -4.17 3.88 61.59
CA ILE A 473 -3.49 2.63 61.24
C ILE A 473 -3.62 2.36 59.73
N THR A 474 -4.82 2.53 59.16
CA THR A 474 -5.06 2.36 57.72
C THR A 474 -4.30 3.40 56.90
N PHE A 475 -4.23 4.65 57.37
CA PHE A 475 -3.45 5.71 56.76
C PHE A 475 -1.94 5.41 56.82
N ALA A 476 -1.43 4.96 57.97
CA ALA A 476 -0.03 4.56 58.15
C ALA A 476 0.35 3.35 57.27
N ILE A 477 -0.50 2.31 57.22
CA ILE A 477 -0.31 1.14 56.35
C ILE A 477 -0.39 1.53 54.87
N SER A 478 -1.27 2.46 54.50
CA SER A 478 -1.39 2.93 53.11
C SER A 478 -0.13 3.64 52.61
N GLY A 479 0.65 4.28 53.49
CA GLY A 479 1.95 4.85 53.15
C GLY A 479 3.00 3.79 52.80
N ALA A 480 2.99 2.63 53.47
CA ALA A 480 3.91 1.53 53.20
C ALA A 480 3.59 0.79 51.87
N LEU A 481 2.32 0.79 51.46
CA LEU A 481 1.82 0.18 50.22
C LEU A 481 1.70 1.15 49.03
N ALA A 482 2.14 2.41 49.21
CA ALA A 482 2.05 3.42 48.18
C ALA A 482 2.85 3.03 46.94
N LYS A 483 2.19 3.09 45.78
CA LYS A 483 2.79 2.93 44.46
C LYS A 483 2.56 4.19 43.64
N VAL A 484 3.54 4.55 42.81
CA VAL A 484 3.47 5.69 41.92
C VAL A 484 3.58 5.20 40.48
N THR A 485 2.68 5.69 39.63
CA THR A 485 2.75 5.50 38.18
C THR A 485 3.03 6.85 37.53
N VAL A 486 4.17 6.95 36.85
CA VAL A 486 4.58 8.12 36.09
C VAL A 486 4.32 7.85 34.62
N LYS A 487 3.31 8.51 34.08
CA LYS A 487 2.97 8.46 32.65
C LYS A 487 3.78 9.52 31.92
N ILE A 488 4.62 9.11 30.98
CA ILE A 488 5.55 10.00 30.28
C ILE A 488 5.23 9.98 28.81
N THR A 489 5.04 11.17 28.24
CA THR A 489 4.96 11.36 26.79
C THR A 489 6.31 11.94 26.34
N PRO A 490 7.16 11.17 25.65
CA PRO A 490 8.40 11.68 25.07
C PRO A 490 8.10 12.68 23.95
N LYS A 491 9.11 13.47 23.59
CA LYS A 491 9.08 14.26 22.36
C LYS A 491 8.94 13.30 21.19
N GLN A 492 8.03 13.64 20.29
CA GLN A 492 7.72 12.86 19.10
C GLN A 492 7.80 13.75 17.87
N GLY A 493 8.05 13.14 16.71
CA GLY A 493 8.17 13.86 15.46
C GLY A 493 8.06 12.93 14.26
N ARG A 494 8.10 13.52 13.07
CA ARG A 494 8.07 12.77 11.80
C ARG A 494 9.24 13.18 10.94
N LEU A 495 9.82 12.21 10.24
CA LEU A 495 10.93 12.41 9.33
C LEU A 495 10.58 11.85 7.95
N MET A 496 10.32 12.72 6.99
CA MET A 496 10.17 12.31 5.60
C MET A 496 11.56 12.07 5.00
N ILE A 497 11.77 10.85 4.51
CA ILE A 497 13.05 10.38 3.97
C ILE A 497 12.79 9.98 2.52
N SER A 498 13.54 10.59 1.60
CA SER A 498 13.54 10.26 0.18
C SER A 498 14.90 10.62 -0.43
N ASN A 499 15.98 10.25 0.27
CA ASN A 499 17.35 10.62 -0.09
C ASN A 499 18.23 9.38 -0.33
N VAL A 500 19.39 9.64 -0.94
CA VAL A 500 20.46 8.66 -1.13
C VAL A 500 21.44 8.77 0.03
N TYR A 501 21.85 7.61 0.55
CA TYR A 501 22.78 7.47 1.66
C TYR A 501 23.94 6.56 1.28
N GLU A 502 25.06 6.73 1.97
CA GLU A 502 26.22 5.87 1.87
C GLU A 502 26.47 5.18 3.22
N ALA A 503 26.78 3.90 3.19
CA ALA A 503 27.19 3.15 4.37
C ALA A 503 28.45 2.34 4.11
N VAL A 504 29.24 2.15 5.16
CA VAL A 504 30.51 1.42 5.14
C VAL A 504 30.46 0.20 6.06
N LYS A 505 31.18 -0.86 5.71
CA LYS A 505 31.24 -2.08 6.52
C LYS A 505 32.11 -1.90 7.76
N SER A 506 33.23 -1.18 7.59
CA SER A 506 34.19 -0.87 8.65
C SER A 506 34.77 0.54 8.48
N GLY A 507 35.16 1.18 9.59
CA GLY A 507 35.69 2.54 9.63
C GLY A 507 35.34 3.30 10.91
N GLU A 508 36.01 4.43 11.15
CA GLU A 508 35.78 5.28 12.34
C GLU A 508 34.61 6.26 12.16
N THR A 509 34.28 6.64 10.94
CA THR A 509 33.25 7.65 10.63
C THR A 509 32.24 7.14 9.58
N GLY A 510 31.01 7.66 9.63
CA GLY A 510 29.92 7.31 8.70
C GLY A 510 28.93 6.27 9.24
N LEU A 511 27.86 6.03 8.47
CA LEU A 511 26.85 5.00 8.78
C LEU A 511 27.45 3.62 8.54
N LYS A 512 27.28 2.70 9.50
CA LYS A 512 27.79 1.33 9.42
C LYS A 512 26.70 0.35 9.03
N PHE A 513 27.05 -0.64 8.23
CA PHE A 513 26.20 -1.81 7.97
C PHE A 513 26.89 -3.09 8.42
N ALA A 514 26.09 -4.07 8.84
CA ALA A 514 26.51 -5.43 9.13
C ALA A 514 25.91 -6.40 8.11
N THR A 515 26.47 -7.60 8.03
CA THR A 515 26.02 -8.64 7.10
C THR A 515 25.50 -9.86 7.86
N ALA A 516 24.35 -10.37 7.46
CA ALA A 516 23.84 -11.67 7.90
C ALA A 516 24.59 -12.82 7.19
N SER A 517 24.39 -14.05 7.68
CA SER A 517 25.04 -15.26 7.15
C SER A 517 24.87 -15.42 5.64
N ASN A 518 25.89 -15.94 4.96
CA ASN A 518 25.79 -16.28 3.54
C ASN A 518 24.83 -17.46 3.34
N LEU A 519 23.73 -17.22 2.64
CA LEU A 519 22.76 -18.23 2.28
C LEU A 519 23.03 -18.70 0.86
N GLN A 520 23.23 -20.00 0.69
CA GLN A 520 23.28 -20.62 -0.64
C GLN A 520 21.90 -21.20 -0.97
N THR A 521 21.37 -20.83 -2.13
CA THR A 521 20.09 -21.34 -2.63
C THR A 521 20.14 -21.45 -4.14
N GLU A 522 19.30 -22.32 -4.71
CA GLU A 522 19.22 -22.54 -6.14
C GLU A 522 17.77 -22.65 -6.57
N GLU A 523 17.48 -22.11 -7.76
CA GLU A 523 16.19 -22.23 -8.42
C GLU A 523 16.44 -22.71 -9.85
N HIS A 524 15.47 -23.44 -10.40
CA HIS A 524 15.55 -23.97 -11.76
C HIS A 524 14.27 -23.72 -12.53
N LEU A 525 14.39 -23.54 -13.84
CA LEU A 525 13.27 -23.39 -14.75
C LEU A 525 13.57 -24.11 -16.07
N THR A 526 12.63 -24.94 -16.49
CA THR A 526 12.69 -25.60 -17.80
C THR A 526 12.09 -24.68 -18.86
N LEU A 527 12.85 -24.40 -19.91
CA LEU A 527 12.49 -23.50 -20.98
C LEU A 527 12.39 -24.26 -22.31
N PRO A 528 11.42 -23.92 -23.18
CA PRO A 528 11.40 -24.45 -24.53
C PRO A 528 12.59 -23.89 -25.32
N ALA A 529 13.31 -24.77 -26.04
CA ALA A 529 14.39 -24.38 -26.92
C ALA A 529 13.83 -23.90 -28.27
N THR A 530 13.13 -22.76 -28.25
CA THR A 530 12.38 -22.17 -29.38
C THR A 530 13.28 -21.57 -30.47
N GLY A 531 14.54 -21.26 -30.15
CA GLY A 531 15.53 -20.77 -31.10
C GLY A 531 16.30 -21.90 -31.77
N THR A 532 16.96 -21.59 -32.88
CA THR A 532 17.91 -22.50 -33.54
C THR A 532 19.28 -21.82 -33.62
N GLU A 533 20.34 -22.57 -33.31
CA GLU A 533 21.72 -22.14 -33.47
C GLU A 533 22.41 -23.08 -34.47
N THR A 534 23.09 -22.50 -35.46
CA THR A 534 23.92 -23.28 -36.38
C THR A 534 25.28 -23.52 -35.75
N VAL A 535 25.60 -24.78 -35.46
CA VAL A 535 26.90 -25.16 -34.88
C VAL A 535 27.68 -26.07 -35.81
N LYS A 536 28.99 -25.86 -35.84
CA LYS A 536 29.97 -26.64 -36.59
C LYS A 536 30.98 -27.23 -35.60
N LEU A 537 30.70 -28.43 -35.12
CA LEU A 537 31.54 -29.17 -34.17
C LEU A 537 32.41 -30.19 -34.91
N LYS A 538 33.68 -30.26 -34.53
CA LYS A 538 34.68 -31.21 -35.04
C LYS A 538 34.70 -32.45 -34.15
N ALA A 539 34.75 -33.63 -34.77
CA ALA A 539 34.86 -34.88 -34.03
C ALA A 539 36.21 -34.98 -33.30
N LYS A 540 36.21 -35.54 -32.10
CA LYS A 540 37.39 -35.78 -31.28
C LYS A 540 37.45 -37.24 -30.84
N GLY A 541 38.65 -37.78 -30.69
CA GLY A 541 38.86 -39.11 -30.15
C GLY A 541 40.33 -39.43 -29.96
N LEU A 542 40.62 -40.67 -29.60
CA LEU A 542 41.99 -41.15 -29.39
C LEU A 542 42.41 -42.07 -30.53
N ILE A 543 43.66 -41.95 -30.97
CA ILE A 543 44.31 -42.92 -31.85
C ILE A 543 45.57 -43.47 -31.20
N THR A 544 45.88 -44.73 -31.46
CA THR A 544 47.17 -45.34 -31.16
C THR A 544 48.03 -45.30 -32.41
N ILE A 545 49.18 -44.64 -32.32
CA ILE A 545 50.16 -44.52 -33.41
C ILE A 545 51.24 -45.57 -33.20
N PHE A 546 51.65 -46.25 -34.27
CA PHE A 546 52.65 -47.31 -34.30
C PHE A 546 53.84 -46.91 -35.19
N ASN A 547 55.06 -47.15 -34.71
CA ASN A 547 56.32 -46.93 -35.40
C ASN A 547 57.09 -48.26 -35.53
N ASP A 548 57.08 -48.83 -36.74
CA ASP A 548 57.83 -50.04 -37.13
C ASP A 548 59.00 -49.69 -38.08
N PHE A 549 59.44 -48.41 -38.10
CA PHE A 549 60.45 -47.94 -39.04
C PHE A 549 61.88 -48.13 -38.51
N SER A 550 62.15 -47.70 -37.28
CA SER A 550 63.49 -47.75 -36.68
C SER A 550 63.43 -47.79 -35.15
N SER A 551 64.56 -48.09 -34.50
CA SER A 551 64.70 -48.02 -33.04
C SER A 551 64.81 -46.58 -32.51
N GLN A 552 64.94 -45.57 -33.39
CA GLN A 552 64.95 -44.17 -33.00
C GLN A 552 63.52 -43.63 -32.83
N PRO A 553 63.26 -42.81 -31.79
CA PRO A 553 61.99 -42.10 -31.64
C PRO A 553 61.73 -41.13 -32.80
N GLN A 554 60.47 -41.00 -33.20
CA GLN A 554 60.03 -40.06 -34.24
C GLN A 554 59.18 -38.94 -33.62
N THR A 555 59.62 -37.70 -33.79
CA THR A 555 58.82 -36.54 -33.38
C THR A 555 57.79 -36.21 -34.46
N LEU A 556 56.53 -36.02 -34.05
CA LEU A 556 55.46 -35.50 -34.90
C LEU A 556 55.03 -34.13 -34.36
N ILE A 557 55.09 -33.12 -35.21
CA ILE A 557 54.73 -31.74 -34.84
C ILE A 557 53.22 -31.59 -34.62
N ALA A 558 52.81 -30.55 -33.89
CA ALA A 558 51.41 -30.18 -33.80
C ALA A 558 50.81 -30.02 -35.22
N GLN A 559 49.53 -30.36 -35.37
CA GLN A 559 48.78 -30.34 -36.64
C GLN A 559 49.21 -31.37 -37.70
N THR A 560 50.04 -32.37 -37.34
CA THR A 560 50.35 -33.52 -38.22
C THR A 560 49.05 -34.21 -38.65
N ARG A 561 48.93 -34.50 -39.95
CA ARG A 561 47.75 -35.09 -40.58
C ARG A 561 47.75 -36.61 -40.48
N PHE A 562 46.60 -37.17 -40.12
CA PHE A 562 46.27 -38.58 -40.14
C PHE A 562 45.07 -38.77 -41.08
N GLU A 563 45.22 -39.59 -42.10
CA GLU A 563 44.22 -39.76 -43.17
C GLU A 563 43.66 -41.18 -43.15
N THR A 564 42.33 -41.29 -43.12
CA THR A 564 41.62 -42.57 -43.24
C THR A 564 41.59 -43.08 -44.68
N LYS A 565 41.15 -44.33 -44.89
CA LYS A 565 40.95 -44.89 -46.24
C LYS A 565 39.92 -44.09 -47.06
N ASP A 566 38.96 -43.46 -46.39
CA ASP A 566 37.93 -42.61 -47.01
C ASP A 566 38.39 -41.16 -47.22
N GLY A 567 39.67 -40.85 -46.98
CA GLY A 567 40.25 -39.52 -47.19
C GLY A 567 39.92 -38.50 -46.08
N LEU A 568 39.38 -38.94 -44.93
CA LEU A 568 39.06 -38.06 -43.81
C LEU A 568 40.32 -37.74 -43.01
N ILE A 569 40.56 -36.45 -42.78
CA ILE A 569 41.77 -35.96 -42.11
C ILE A 569 41.49 -35.65 -40.64
N TYR A 570 42.39 -36.12 -39.78
CA TYR A 570 42.47 -35.81 -38.36
C TYR A 570 43.85 -35.28 -38.00
N ARG A 571 43.92 -34.49 -36.92
CA ARG A 571 45.14 -33.81 -36.53
C ARG A 571 45.38 -33.89 -35.03
N ILE A 572 46.64 -34.00 -34.66
CA ILE A 572 47.10 -33.89 -33.27
C ILE A 572 47.23 -32.40 -32.88
N GLU A 573 46.77 -32.02 -31.69
CA GLU A 573 46.81 -30.61 -31.25
C GLU A 573 48.18 -30.21 -30.67
N LYS A 574 48.94 -31.19 -30.16
CA LYS A 574 50.24 -30.99 -29.52
C LYS A 574 51.32 -31.81 -30.22
N GLN A 575 52.56 -31.37 -30.14
CA GLN A 575 53.72 -32.15 -30.55
C GLN A 575 53.83 -33.41 -29.69
N ILE A 576 54.17 -34.53 -30.32
CA ILE A 576 54.34 -35.83 -29.67
C ILE A 576 55.64 -36.48 -30.14
N ILE A 577 56.17 -37.39 -29.33
CA ILE A 577 57.32 -38.22 -29.67
C ILE A 577 56.86 -39.67 -29.65
N VAL A 578 56.82 -40.30 -30.83
CA VAL A 578 56.47 -41.71 -30.98
C VAL A 578 57.72 -42.54 -30.71
N PRO A 579 57.73 -43.47 -29.73
CA PRO A 579 58.87 -44.33 -29.47
C PRO A 579 59.31 -45.14 -30.70
N GLY A 580 60.58 -45.51 -30.77
CA GLY A 580 61.09 -46.45 -31.78
C GLY A 580 60.70 -47.90 -31.48
N GLN A 581 60.89 -48.79 -32.45
CA GLN A 581 60.67 -50.22 -32.27
C GLN A 581 61.67 -50.83 -31.26
N THR A 582 61.20 -51.76 -30.44
CA THR A 582 62.01 -52.48 -29.45
C THR A 582 62.03 -53.98 -29.73
N LYS A 583 63.00 -54.72 -29.18
CA LYS A 583 62.99 -56.19 -29.24
C LYS A 583 62.39 -56.74 -27.95
N ASN A 584 61.45 -57.67 -28.07
CA ASN A 584 60.93 -58.40 -26.91
C ASN A 584 61.93 -59.47 -26.44
N SER A 585 61.61 -60.14 -25.32
CA SER A 585 62.41 -61.22 -24.73
C SER A 585 62.63 -62.45 -25.63
N GLN A 586 61.96 -62.53 -26.79
CA GLN A 586 62.10 -63.57 -27.79
C GLN A 586 62.84 -63.08 -29.06
N GLY A 587 63.44 -61.88 -29.01
CA GLY A 587 64.19 -61.29 -30.13
C GLY A 587 63.32 -60.75 -31.27
N LYS A 588 61.99 -60.78 -31.14
CA LYS A 588 61.04 -60.27 -32.14
C LYS A 588 60.86 -58.75 -31.98
N THR A 589 60.87 -58.05 -33.10
CA THR A 589 60.62 -56.61 -33.16
C THR A 589 59.16 -56.29 -32.80
N VAL A 590 58.96 -55.36 -31.88
CA VAL A 590 57.68 -54.81 -31.46
C VAL A 590 57.67 -53.32 -31.81
N PRO A 591 56.68 -52.83 -32.58
CA PRO A 591 56.57 -51.42 -32.91
C PRO A 591 56.46 -50.55 -31.65
N GLY A 592 57.10 -49.38 -31.68
CA GLY A 592 56.86 -48.37 -30.66
C GLY A 592 55.44 -47.82 -30.80
N GLN A 593 54.73 -47.60 -29.69
CA GLN A 593 53.35 -47.12 -29.71
C GLN A 593 53.09 -45.98 -28.73
N ILE A 594 52.16 -45.09 -29.08
CA ILE A 594 51.68 -44.01 -28.20
C ILE A 594 50.22 -43.69 -28.51
N GLU A 595 49.46 -43.32 -27.49
CA GLU A 595 48.06 -42.90 -27.60
C GLU A 595 47.96 -41.39 -27.57
N VAL A 596 47.23 -40.82 -28.53
CA VAL A 596 47.20 -39.38 -28.73
C VAL A 596 45.78 -38.92 -29.09
N PRO A 597 45.30 -37.82 -28.48
CA PRO A 597 44.06 -37.19 -28.91
C PRO A 597 44.20 -36.56 -30.28
N VAL A 598 43.18 -36.78 -31.11
CA VAL A 598 43.04 -36.19 -32.43
C VAL A 598 41.71 -35.47 -32.59
N VAL A 599 41.74 -34.45 -33.43
CA VAL A 599 40.58 -33.64 -33.81
C VAL A 599 40.42 -33.68 -35.33
N ALA A 600 39.19 -33.80 -35.80
CA ALA A 600 38.87 -33.76 -37.23
C ALA A 600 39.31 -32.43 -37.88
N ASP A 601 39.74 -32.48 -39.14
CA ASP A 601 40.12 -31.28 -39.89
C ASP A 601 38.90 -30.38 -40.15
N GLN A 602 37.74 -30.98 -40.44
CA GLN A 602 36.47 -30.29 -40.67
C GLN A 602 35.38 -30.73 -39.68
N ALA A 603 34.35 -29.89 -39.57
CA ALA A 603 33.17 -30.18 -38.77
C ALA A 603 32.15 -30.99 -39.57
N GLY A 604 31.40 -31.86 -38.90
CA GLY A 604 30.30 -32.61 -39.52
C GLY A 604 30.22 -34.07 -39.08
N PRO A 605 29.04 -34.70 -39.25
CA PRO A 605 28.80 -36.07 -38.82
C PRO A 605 29.64 -37.10 -39.58
N ALA A 606 30.11 -36.79 -40.79
CA ALA A 606 30.99 -37.64 -41.58
C ALA A 606 32.33 -37.95 -40.88
N TYR A 607 32.74 -37.13 -39.91
CA TYR A 607 33.97 -37.32 -39.14
C TYR A 607 33.77 -38.13 -37.85
N ASN A 608 32.58 -38.67 -37.60
CA ASN A 608 32.36 -39.62 -36.50
C ASN A 608 32.70 -41.05 -36.98
N LEU A 609 33.65 -41.70 -36.31
CA LEU A 609 34.16 -43.02 -36.70
C LEU A 609 34.10 -43.98 -35.52
N THR A 610 33.51 -45.16 -35.70
CA THR A 610 33.54 -46.23 -34.68
C THR A 610 34.92 -46.89 -34.62
N THR A 611 35.47 -47.28 -35.77
CA THR A 611 36.84 -47.79 -35.90
C THR A 611 37.45 -47.33 -37.22
N ALA A 612 38.73 -46.99 -37.23
CA ALA A 612 39.46 -46.63 -38.45
C ALA A 612 40.96 -46.88 -38.33
N GLU A 613 41.60 -47.07 -39.48
CA GLU A 613 43.05 -47.06 -39.65
C GLU A 613 43.46 -45.77 -40.36
N PHE A 614 44.61 -45.22 -39.97
CA PHE A 614 45.12 -43.97 -40.50
C PHE A 614 46.54 -44.15 -41.03
N THR A 615 46.82 -43.41 -42.08
CA THR A 615 48.18 -43.20 -42.62
C THR A 615 48.62 -41.77 -42.31
N ILE A 616 49.92 -41.50 -42.42
CA ILE A 616 50.49 -40.16 -42.26
C ILE A 616 50.89 -39.66 -43.66
N PRO A 617 50.07 -38.84 -44.33
CA PRO A 617 50.30 -38.44 -45.73
C PRO A 617 51.63 -37.70 -45.92
N GLY A 618 52.11 -37.01 -44.89
CA GLY A 618 53.39 -36.31 -44.91
C GLY A 618 54.62 -37.21 -45.06
N PHE A 619 54.47 -38.53 -44.94
CA PHE A 619 55.56 -39.48 -45.17
C PHE A 619 55.56 -40.12 -46.55
N LYS A 620 54.56 -39.83 -47.39
CA LYS A 620 54.42 -40.40 -48.73
C LYS A 620 55.68 -40.15 -49.56
N GLY A 621 56.14 -41.19 -50.27
CA GLY A 621 57.40 -41.17 -51.03
C GLY A 621 58.64 -41.54 -50.22
N THR A 622 58.50 -41.90 -48.93
CA THR A 622 59.58 -42.43 -48.09
C THR A 622 59.20 -43.78 -47.51
N ALA A 623 60.19 -44.59 -47.12
CA ALA A 623 59.97 -45.87 -46.44
C ALA A 623 59.23 -45.74 -45.08
N ARG A 624 59.10 -44.52 -44.53
CA ARG A 624 58.31 -44.27 -43.31
C ARG A 624 56.82 -44.40 -43.55
N PHE A 625 56.34 -44.19 -44.77
CA PHE A 625 54.91 -44.27 -45.08
C PHE A 625 54.33 -45.67 -44.83
N ASP A 626 55.08 -46.71 -45.21
CA ASP A 626 54.65 -48.11 -45.05
C ASP A 626 54.90 -48.64 -43.63
N LYS A 627 55.69 -47.92 -42.83
CA LYS A 627 56.15 -48.34 -41.50
C LYS A 627 55.55 -47.56 -40.33
N PHE A 628 54.81 -46.49 -40.61
CA PHE A 628 53.99 -45.79 -39.64
C PHE A 628 52.52 -46.02 -39.94
N SER A 629 51.76 -46.40 -38.91
CA SER A 629 50.31 -46.52 -39.00
C SER A 629 49.67 -46.01 -37.71
N ALA A 630 48.39 -45.68 -37.75
CA ALA A 630 47.63 -45.45 -36.54
C ALA A 630 46.25 -46.09 -36.61
N LYS A 631 45.66 -46.40 -35.46
CA LYS A 631 44.30 -46.95 -35.36
C LYS A 631 43.53 -46.23 -34.28
N THR A 632 42.22 -46.10 -34.45
CA THR A 632 41.34 -45.56 -33.40
C THR A 632 41.41 -46.39 -32.12
N LYS A 633 41.48 -45.73 -30.97
CA LYS A 633 41.27 -46.34 -29.65
C LYS A 633 39.92 -45.87 -29.11
N GLY A 634 38.88 -46.63 -29.42
CA GLY A 634 37.48 -46.24 -29.20
C GLY A 634 36.95 -45.37 -30.34
N ALA A 635 35.67 -45.01 -30.26
CA ALA A 635 35.03 -44.20 -31.29
C ALA A 635 35.50 -42.74 -31.24
N ILE A 636 35.69 -42.14 -32.41
CA ILE A 636 35.81 -40.69 -32.60
C ILE A 636 34.39 -40.14 -32.77
N THR A 637 33.98 -39.24 -31.88
CA THR A 637 32.60 -38.73 -31.81
C THR A 637 32.57 -37.21 -31.65
N GLY A 638 31.37 -36.61 -31.72
CA GLY A 638 31.17 -35.16 -31.50
C GLY A 638 31.27 -34.29 -32.77
N GLY A 639 31.46 -34.89 -33.94
CA GLY A 639 31.34 -34.21 -35.23
C GLY A 639 29.89 -33.90 -35.53
N PHE A 640 29.55 -32.62 -35.71
CA PHE A 640 28.19 -32.17 -36.00
C PHE A 640 28.23 -30.90 -36.85
N ALA A 641 27.36 -30.80 -37.85
CA ALA A 641 27.20 -29.60 -38.65
C ALA A 641 25.72 -29.45 -39.01
N GLY A 642 25.05 -28.48 -38.41
CA GLY A 642 23.62 -28.29 -38.59
C GLY A 642 23.02 -27.32 -37.58
N GLN A 643 21.71 -27.14 -37.66
CA GLN A 643 20.95 -26.40 -36.65
C GLN A 643 20.68 -27.30 -35.45
N ARG A 644 20.85 -26.76 -34.25
CA ARG A 644 20.36 -27.37 -33.02
C ARG A 644 19.44 -26.40 -32.28
N PRO A 645 18.46 -26.89 -31.50
CA PRO A 645 17.66 -26.04 -30.64
C PRO A 645 18.54 -25.27 -29.65
N LYS A 646 18.21 -24.00 -29.40
CA LYS A 646 18.82 -23.12 -28.40
C LYS A 646 17.72 -22.29 -27.77
N VAL A 647 17.77 -22.06 -26.46
CA VAL A 647 16.87 -21.12 -25.81
C VAL A 647 17.14 -19.71 -26.34
N SER A 648 16.10 -18.97 -26.69
CA SER A 648 16.26 -17.59 -27.15
C SER A 648 16.83 -16.70 -26.03
N GLU A 649 17.62 -15.67 -26.37
CA GLU A 649 18.16 -14.72 -25.38
C GLU A 649 17.03 -13.96 -24.65
N GLU A 650 15.89 -13.75 -25.31
CA GLU A 650 14.71 -13.11 -24.72
C GLU A 650 14.07 -14.02 -23.65
N ASP A 651 13.91 -15.31 -23.95
CA ASP A 651 13.36 -16.28 -23.01
C ASP A 651 14.33 -16.50 -21.83
N LEU A 652 15.64 -16.53 -22.08
CA LEU A 652 16.66 -16.55 -21.01
C LEU A 652 16.59 -15.29 -20.13
N ALA A 653 16.43 -14.10 -20.71
CA ALA A 653 16.32 -12.86 -19.94
C ALA A 653 15.06 -12.84 -19.05
N LYS A 654 13.91 -13.27 -19.58
CA LYS A 654 12.66 -13.40 -18.80
C LYS A 654 12.80 -14.43 -17.68
N ALA A 655 13.37 -15.59 -17.99
CA ALA A 655 13.60 -16.66 -17.04
C ALA A 655 14.58 -16.25 -15.91
N ARG A 656 15.67 -15.55 -16.24
CA ARG A 656 16.59 -14.98 -15.26
C ARG A 656 15.89 -13.99 -14.32
N ALA A 657 15.05 -13.10 -14.87
CA ALA A 657 14.31 -12.14 -14.06
C ALA A 657 13.34 -12.85 -13.09
N GLU A 658 12.61 -13.86 -13.57
CA GLU A 658 11.70 -14.66 -12.74
C GLU A 658 12.45 -15.40 -11.63
N LEU A 659 13.54 -16.11 -11.97
CA LEU A 659 14.34 -16.85 -10.99
C LEU A 659 14.98 -15.91 -9.97
N LYS A 660 15.47 -14.74 -10.39
CA LYS A 660 16.02 -13.72 -9.48
C LYS A 660 14.95 -13.26 -8.48
N THR A 661 13.72 -12.99 -8.92
CA THR A 661 12.61 -12.61 -8.02
C THR A 661 12.30 -13.71 -7.01
N LYS A 662 12.26 -14.98 -7.43
CA LYS A 662 12.04 -16.12 -6.52
C LYS A 662 13.15 -16.24 -5.48
N LEU A 663 14.41 -16.16 -5.92
CA LEU A 663 15.58 -16.22 -5.04
C LEU A 663 15.60 -15.08 -4.01
N LEU A 664 15.20 -13.86 -4.39
CA LEU A 664 15.07 -12.73 -3.48
C LEU A 664 14.00 -12.98 -2.41
N ALA A 665 12.83 -13.48 -2.79
CA ALA A 665 11.75 -13.79 -1.85
C ALA A 665 12.18 -14.86 -0.84
N THR A 666 12.75 -15.97 -1.32
CA THR A 666 13.25 -17.05 -0.46
C THR A 666 14.37 -16.59 0.48
N ALA A 667 15.25 -15.69 0.00
CA ALA A 667 16.30 -15.13 0.84
C ALA A 667 15.76 -14.24 1.95
N ALA A 668 14.81 -13.37 1.64
CA ALA A 668 14.19 -12.50 2.64
C ALA A 668 13.53 -13.31 3.77
N GLU A 669 12.81 -14.38 3.43
CA GLU A 669 12.18 -15.29 4.40
C GLU A 669 13.20 -16.00 5.31
N LYS A 670 14.34 -16.43 4.75
CA LYS A 670 15.37 -17.17 5.50
C LYS A 670 16.32 -16.28 6.29
N LEU A 671 16.49 -15.02 5.88
CA LEU A 671 17.36 -14.05 6.53
C LEU A 671 16.65 -13.29 7.65
N ALA A 672 15.35 -12.99 7.52
CA ALA A 672 14.61 -12.24 8.54
C ALA A 672 14.70 -12.81 9.96
N PRO A 673 14.64 -14.14 10.20
CA PRO A 673 14.77 -14.72 11.55
C PRO A 673 16.19 -14.62 12.15
N GLN A 674 17.21 -14.30 11.34
CA GLN A 674 18.60 -14.21 11.78
C GLN A 674 18.98 -12.77 12.21
N VAL A 675 18.07 -11.82 12.08
CA VAL A 675 18.32 -10.40 12.36
C VAL A 675 18.17 -10.16 13.87
N PRO A 676 19.21 -9.64 14.55
CA PRO A 676 19.10 -9.28 15.97
C PRO A 676 18.10 -8.14 16.21
N ASP A 677 17.50 -8.08 17.40
CA ASP A 677 16.45 -7.12 17.74
C ASP A 677 16.88 -5.64 17.59
N ASP A 678 18.15 -5.34 17.81
CA ASP A 678 18.73 -4.00 17.68
C ASP A 678 19.07 -3.61 16.22
N TYR A 679 18.90 -4.53 15.28
CA TYR A 679 19.13 -4.32 13.85
C TYR A 679 17.83 -4.29 13.05
N ILE A 680 17.89 -3.62 11.91
CA ILE A 680 16.86 -3.65 10.88
C ILE A 680 17.43 -4.23 9.59
N PHE A 681 16.67 -5.13 8.98
CA PHE A 681 16.91 -5.68 7.66
C PHE A 681 15.75 -5.28 6.75
N PHE A 682 16.08 -4.67 5.61
CA PHE A 682 15.09 -4.39 4.56
C PHE A 682 15.11 -5.54 3.56
N LYS A 683 13.93 -6.00 3.14
CA LYS A 683 13.79 -7.17 2.23
C LYS A 683 14.64 -7.07 0.95
N ASP A 684 14.80 -5.85 0.44
CA ASP A 684 15.53 -5.55 -0.79
C ASP A 684 17.03 -5.23 -0.54
N ALA A 685 17.47 -5.20 0.72
CA ALA A 685 18.86 -4.96 1.12
C ALA A 685 19.67 -6.26 1.11
N VAL A 686 19.71 -6.93 -0.03
CA VAL A 686 20.44 -8.19 -0.22
C VAL A 686 21.50 -8.07 -1.31
N MET A 687 22.71 -8.56 -1.01
CA MET A 687 23.76 -8.76 -1.99
C MET A 687 23.62 -10.16 -2.57
N MET A 688 23.73 -10.29 -3.89
CA MET A 688 23.49 -11.56 -4.56
C MET A 688 24.61 -11.83 -5.58
N ASP A 689 25.38 -12.88 -5.32
CA ASP A 689 26.33 -13.44 -6.27
C ASP A 689 25.65 -14.59 -7.03
N LEU A 690 25.44 -14.40 -8.33
CA LEU A 690 24.69 -15.31 -9.19
C LEU A 690 25.62 -16.16 -10.04
N LYS A 691 25.39 -17.46 -10.02
CA LYS A 691 25.98 -18.43 -10.93
C LYS A 691 24.89 -19.04 -11.79
N GLU A 692 25.03 -18.89 -13.10
CA GLU A 692 24.11 -19.44 -14.08
C GLU A 692 24.68 -20.70 -14.73
N GLU A 693 23.86 -21.74 -14.83
CA GLU A 693 24.15 -22.96 -15.58
C GLU A 693 22.96 -23.28 -16.49
N VAL A 694 23.21 -23.34 -17.81
CA VAL A 694 22.22 -23.79 -18.79
C VAL A 694 22.61 -25.19 -19.25
N SER A 695 21.70 -26.14 -19.11
CA SER A 695 21.90 -27.52 -19.57
C SER A 695 20.78 -27.92 -20.52
N VAL A 696 21.14 -28.67 -21.57
CA VAL A 696 20.17 -29.23 -22.52
C VAL A 696 20.14 -30.73 -22.26
N ASN A 697 18.97 -31.26 -21.89
CA ASN A 697 18.82 -32.69 -21.64
C ASN A 697 18.90 -33.46 -22.97
N PRO A 698 19.87 -34.39 -23.16
CA PRO A 698 19.98 -35.17 -24.38
C PRO A 698 18.74 -36.02 -24.72
N ALA A 699 17.92 -36.35 -23.70
CA ALA A 699 16.67 -37.10 -23.87
C ALA A 699 15.48 -36.21 -24.31
N GLN A 700 15.58 -34.89 -24.16
CA GLN A 700 14.55 -33.91 -24.49
C GLN A 700 15.18 -32.71 -25.21
N PRO A 701 15.59 -32.87 -26.49
CA PRO A 701 16.35 -31.85 -27.22
C PRO A 701 15.59 -30.53 -27.44
N ASP A 702 14.27 -30.52 -27.27
CA ASP A 702 13.40 -29.34 -27.41
C ASP A 702 13.27 -28.53 -26.11
N GLN A 703 13.95 -28.94 -25.03
CA GLN A 703 13.91 -28.28 -23.72
C GLN A 703 15.32 -28.06 -23.18
N ALA A 704 15.49 -26.98 -22.43
CA ALA A 704 16.70 -26.69 -21.68
C ALA A 704 16.36 -26.27 -20.25
N ASP A 705 17.15 -26.75 -19.31
CA ASP A 705 17.04 -26.37 -17.91
C ASP A 705 18.00 -25.22 -17.63
N LEU A 706 17.43 -24.08 -17.22
CA LEU A 706 18.16 -22.96 -16.66
C LEU A 706 18.20 -23.14 -15.14
N LYS A 707 19.41 -23.32 -14.60
CA LYS A 707 19.66 -23.34 -13.16
C LYS A 707 20.35 -22.05 -12.76
N LEU A 708 19.80 -21.37 -11.75
CA LEU A 708 20.39 -20.19 -11.15
C LEU A 708 20.72 -20.49 -9.68
N SER A 709 22.01 -20.54 -9.36
CA SER A 709 22.49 -20.67 -7.98
C SER A 709 22.89 -19.29 -7.48
N ALA A 710 22.45 -18.94 -6.27
CA ALA A 710 22.74 -17.66 -5.65
C ALA A 710 23.43 -17.85 -4.30
N THR A 711 24.51 -17.11 -4.07
CA THR A 711 25.00 -16.84 -2.71
C THR A 711 24.49 -15.47 -2.29
N ILE A 712 23.67 -15.45 -1.25
CA ILE A 712 22.92 -14.27 -0.82
C ILE A 712 23.38 -13.83 0.55
N THR A 713 23.68 -12.55 0.69
CA THR A 713 24.13 -11.92 1.93
C THR A 713 23.19 -10.76 2.27
N GLY A 714 22.49 -10.84 3.40
CA GLY A 714 21.62 -9.75 3.86
C GLY A 714 22.41 -8.60 4.47
N ILE A 715 22.02 -7.36 4.17
CA ILE A 715 22.58 -6.14 4.76
C ILE A 715 21.62 -5.64 5.84
N MET A 716 22.15 -5.44 7.04
CA MET A 716 21.41 -4.94 8.18
C MET A 716 22.07 -3.71 8.80
N PHE A 717 21.26 -2.84 9.40
CA PHE A 717 21.71 -1.61 10.04
C PHE A 717 21.29 -1.62 11.50
N ASN A 718 22.15 -1.13 12.40
CA ASN A 718 21.72 -0.91 13.77
C ASN A 718 20.67 0.21 13.80
N LYS A 719 19.51 -0.05 14.43
CA LYS A 719 18.34 0.85 14.42
C LYS A 719 18.69 2.24 14.96
N GLN A 720 19.38 2.32 16.09
CA GLN A 720 19.73 3.58 16.74
C GLN A 720 20.76 4.38 15.93
N ALA A 721 21.79 3.70 15.41
CA ALA A 721 22.81 4.32 14.57
C ALA A 721 22.21 4.89 13.28
N LEU A 722 21.31 4.14 12.63
CA LEU A 722 20.61 4.58 11.44
C LEU A 722 19.69 5.78 11.74
N ALA A 723 18.86 5.69 12.77
CA ALA A 723 17.96 6.78 13.15
C ALA A 723 18.71 8.07 13.49
N SER A 724 19.80 7.96 14.26
CA SER A 724 20.66 9.09 14.60
C SER A 724 21.36 9.70 13.37
N HIS A 725 21.80 8.87 12.43
CA HIS A 725 22.41 9.35 11.19
C HIS A 725 21.40 10.13 10.34
N LEU A 726 20.19 9.58 10.19
CA LEU A 726 19.10 10.22 9.44
C LEU A 726 18.68 11.54 10.09
N ALA A 727 18.51 11.56 11.42
CA ALA A 727 18.14 12.76 12.17
C ALA A 727 19.21 13.87 12.05
N LYS A 728 20.51 13.54 12.15
CA LYS A 728 21.60 14.53 11.98
C LYS A 728 21.58 15.21 10.61
N GLN A 729 21.18 14.49 9.57
CA GLN A 729 21.17 15.04 8.21
C GLN A 729 19.91 15.83 7.89
N LEU A 730 18.77 15.48 8.52
CA LEU A 730 17.46 15.98 8.11
C LEU A 730 16.81 16.91 9.14
N LEU A 731 17.25 16.93 10.40
CA LEU A 731 16.73 17.80 11.45
C LEU A 731 17.77 18.87 11.84
N PRO A 732 17.54 20.15 11.50
CA PRO A 732 18.48 21.24 11.81
C PRO A 732 18.76 21.46 13.30
N GLU A 733 17.80 21.10 14.16
CA GLU A 733 17.87 21.33 15.62
C GLU A 733 18.35 20.11 16.42
N TYR A 734 18.69 18.99 15.75
CA TYR A 734 19.08 17.77 16.45
C TYR A 734 20.49 17.88 17.04
N GLN A 735 20.60 17.77 18.36
CA GLN A 735 21.87 17.91 19.10
C GLN A 735 22.52 16.56 19.44
N GLY A 736 21.96 15.45 18.92
CA GLY A 736 22.47 14.10 19.15
C GLY A 736 21.85 13.39 20.36
N GLU A 737 20.67 13.84 20.80
CA GLU A 737 19.88 13.17 21.82
C GLU A 737 19.48 11.76 21.36
N PRO A 738 19.41 10.75 22.25
CA PRO A 738 19.03 9.41 21.82
C PRO A 738 17.60 9.41 21.25
N LEU A 739 17.41 8.78 20.10
CA LEU A 739 16.10 8.66 19.45
C LEU A 739 15.97 7.35 18.69
N THR A 740 14.72 6.96 18.46
CA THR A 740 14.34 5.75 17.75
C THR A 740 13.27 6.05 16.71
N ILE A 741 13.29 5.31 15.60
CA ILE A 741 12.19 5.24 14.64
C ILE A 741 11.38 3.97 14.93
N THR A 742 10.06 4.10 15.10
CA THR A 742 9.20 2.98 15.53
C THR A 742 8.63 2.16 14.37
N ASN A 743 8.62 2.70 13.16
CA ASN A 743 7.96 2.11 11.99
C ASN A 743 8.92 1.73 10.85
N TRP A 744 10.05 1.11 11.18
CA TRP A 744 11.02 0.65 10.19
C TRP A 744 10.46 -0.21 9.02
N PRO A 745 9.47 -1.10 9.22
CA PRO A 745 8.91 -1.90 8.12
C PRO A 745 8.27 -1.09 6.99
N ASP A 746 7.89 0.16 7.24
CA ASP A 746 7.21 1.03 6.26
C ASP A 746 8.19 1.63 5.23
N PHE A 747 9.49 1.52 5.49
CA PHE A 747 10.53 2.08 4.64
C PHE A 747 10.83 1.18 3.44
N LYS A 748 11.02 1.83 2.28
CA LYS A 748 11.45 1.20 1.05
C LYS A 748 12.95 1.43 0.88
N PHE A 749 13.69 0.34 0.79
CA PHE A 749 15.11 0.34 0.52
C PHE A 749 15.35 -0.02 -0.95
N SER A 750 16.26 0.67 -1.62
CA SER A 750 16.72 0.28 -2.96
C SER A 750 18.19 0.61 -3.16
N PHE A 751 18.94 -0.29 -3.79
CA PHE A 751 20.29 0.03 -4.27
C PHE A 751 20.20 0.94 -5.50
N LEU A 752 21.19 1.83 -5.66
CA LEU A 752 21.37 2.57 -6.92
C LEU A 752 21.96 1.62 -7.98
N GLU A 753 21.38 1.59 -9.18
CA GLU A 753 21.65 0.60 -10.25
C GLU A 753 23.14 0.42 -10.57
N ASP A 754 23.93 1.50 -10.58
CA ASP A 754 25.37 1.47 -10.86
C ASP A 754 26.25 0.95 -9.70
N SER A 755 25.63 0.55 -8.58
CA SER A 755 26.31 0.20 -7.33
C SER A 755 25.74 -1.03 -6.62
N GLN A 756 24.98 -1.88 -7.33
CA GLN A 756 24.49 -3.14 -6.74
C GLN A 756 25.68 -4.02 -6.29
N PRO A 757 25.79 -4.32 -4.99
CA PRO A 757 26.88 -5.14 -4.49
C PRO A 757 26.75 -6.57 -5.04
N THR A 758 27.79 -7.04 -5.74
CA THR A 758 27.85 -8.39 -6.31
C THR A 758 28.60 -9.38 -5.43
N SER A 759 29.17 -8.95 -4.29
CA SER A 759 29.97 -9.81 -3.41
C SER A 759 29.89 -9.38 -1.95
N ALA A 760 29.99 -10.36 -1.03
CA ALA A 760 30.13 -10.15 0.41
C ALA A 760 31.40 -9.35 0.81
N GLN A 761 32.34 -9.18 -0.13
CA GLN A 761 33.54 -8.35 0.01
C GLN A 761 33.29 -6.85 -0.20
N THR A 762 32.04 -6.45 -0.44
CA THR A 762 31.69 -5.03 -0.63
C THR A 762 31.89 -4.26 0.68
N GLU A 763 32.78 -3.26 0.64
CA GLU A 763 33.12 -2.43 1.80
C GLU A 763 32.25 -1.16 1.92
N LYS A 764 31.64 -0.73 0.81
CA LYS A 764 30.80 0.47 0.74
C LYS A 764 29.55 0.23 -0.11
N ILE A 765 28.42 0.73 0.35
CA ILE A 765 27.15 0.65 -0.38
C ILE A 765 26.54 2.05 -0.51
N LYS A 766 25.87 2.28 -1.64
CA LYS A 766 24.99 3.43 -1.82
C LYS A 766 23.56 2.94 -1.99
N PHE A 767 22.64 3.53 -1.26
CA PHE A 767 21.25 3.12 -1.27
C PHE A 767 20.33 4.32 -1.14
N LYS A 768 19.12 4.19 -1.68
CA LYS A 768 18.02 5.11 -1.45
C LYS A 768 17.11 4.52 -0.39
N LEU A 769 16.72 5.36 0.56
CA LEU A 769 15.73 5.03 1.57
C LEU A 769 14.54 5.98 1.41
N ASP A 770 13.36 5.42 1.24
CA ASP A 770 12.10 6.16 1.04
C ASP A 770 11.09 5.78 2.13
N GLY A 771 10.51 6.76 2.82
CA GLY A 771 9.49 6.52 3.83
C GLY A 771 9.33 7.66 4.82
N THR A 772 8.28 7.58 5.64
CA THR A 772 8.06 8.56 6.72
C THR A 772 8.31 7.88 8.06
N GLY A 773 9.39 8.27 8.74
CA GLY A 773 9.74 7.75 10.05
C GLY A 773 8.99 8.44 11.18
N LYS A 774 8.38 7.66 12.07
CA LYS A 774 7.84 8.13 13.34
C LYS A 774 8.97 8.16 14.37
N LEU A 775 9.43 9.36 14.71
CA LEU A 775 10.52 9.60 15.65
C LEU A 775 9.98 9.66 17.08
N VAL A 776 10.66 8.97 17.98
CA VAL A 776 10.46 9.04 19.42
C VAL A 776 11.81 9.33 20.05
N TRP A 777 11.92 10.43 20.81
CA TRP A 777 13.13 10.71 21.56
C TRP A 777 13.17 9.86 22.81
N ASP A 778 14.28 9.17 23.00
CA ASP A 778 14.50 8.29 24.13
C ASP A 778 14.98 9.09 25.35
N PHE A 779 14.81 8.51 26.52
CA PHE A 779 15.28 9.07 27.78
C PHE A 779 15.69 7.95 28.73
N ASP A 780 16.63 8.24 29.62
CA ASP A 780 17.09 7.27 30.60
C ASP A 780 16.04 7.10 31.71
N GLN A 781 15.30 5.99 31.64
CA GLN A 781 14.28 5.66 32.63
C GLN A 781 14.87 5.33 34.01
N VAL A 782 16.12 4.86 34.10
CA VAL A 782 16.77 4.54 35.37
C VAL A 782 17.16 5.84 36.06
N ALA A 783 17.87 6.73 35.36
CA ALA A 783 18.23 8.04 35.87
C ALA A 783 17.00 8.86 36.28
N LEU A 784 15.91 8.77 35.52
CA LEU A 784 14.66 9.44 35.86
C LEU A 784 14.04 8.91 37.16
N ARG A 785 14.03 7.57 37.37
CA ARG A 785 13.51 6.99 38.63
C ARG A 785 14.32 7.48 39.83
N GLU A 786 15.64 7.53 39.72
CA GLU A 786 16.52 7.99 40.79
C GLU A 786 16.30 9.47 41.11
N GLN A 787 16.22 10.34 40.10
CA GLN A 787 16.00 11.77 40.32
C GLN A 787 14.63 12.07 40.94
N LEU A 788 13.57 11.37 40.51
CA LEU A 788 12.22 11.54 41.06
C LEU A 788 12.11 11.20 42.56
N GLN A 789 13.08 10.47 43.13
CA GLN A 789 13.13 10.19 44.58
C GLN A 789 13.72 11.34 45.40
N THR A 790 14.44 12.26 44.76
CA THR A 790 15.18 13.32 45.43
C THR A 790 14.45 14.66 45.47
N VAL A 791 13.33 14.79 44.76
CA VAL A 791 12.63 16.05 44.54
C VAL A 791 11.25 16.07 45.19
N ASP A 792 10.91 17.20 45.81
CA ASP A 792 9.60 17.42 46.41
C ASP A 792 8.49 17.53 45.34
N LEU A 793 7.28 17.09 45.70
CA LEU A 793 6.11 17.06 44.81
C LEU A 793 5.64 18.40 44.25
N LYS A 794 6.19 19.51 44.73
CA LYS A 794 5.91 20.85 44.19
C LYS A 794 6.81 21.22 43.02
N ASP A 795 7.94 20.52 42.89
CA ASP A 795 9.03 20.88 41.98
C ASP A 795 9.33 19.78 40.95
N TYR A 796 8.52 18.71 40.89
CA TYR A 796 8.79 17.60 39.96
C TYR A 796 8.75 18.02 38.47
N GLU A 797 7.99 19.07 38.12
CA GLU A 797 7.94 19.59 36.75
C GLU A 797 9.29 20.18 36.30
N SER A 798 10.11 20.69 37.23
CA SER A 798 11.45 21.18 36.89
C SER A 798 12.39 20.03 36.57
N VAL A 799 12.27 18.87 37.22
CA VAL A 799 13.07 17.66 36.91
C VAL A 799 12.88 17.24 35.46
N PHE A 800 11.63 17.20 35.00
CA PHE A 800 11.32 16.84 33.61
C PHE A 800 11.85 17.88 32.62
N ARG A 801 11.75 19.18 32.95
CA ARG A 801 12.16 20.27 32.04
C ARG A 801 13.67 20.47 31.97
N GLU A 802 14.37 20.35 33.09
CA GLU A 802 15.80 20.70 33.22
C GLU A 802 16.71 19.50 32.95
N ASN A 803 16.32 18.30 33.40
CA ASN A 803 17.19 17.13 33.32
C ASN A 803 16.82 16.16 32.18
N PHE A 804 15.60 16.24 31.66
CA PHE A 804 15.10 15.35 30.60
C PHE A 804 14.43 16.13 29.45
N PRO A 805 15.18 16.92 28.67
CA PRO A 805 14.63 17.74 27.58
C PRO A 805 13.94 16.91 26.46
N THR A 806 14.16 15.60 26.43
CA THR A 806 13.49 14.66 25.52
C THR A 806 12.08 14.27 25.97
N ILE A 807 11.64 14.69 27.17
CA ILE A 807 10.28 14.46 27.69
C ILE A 807 9.39 15.67 27.37
N GLN A 808 8.29 15.44 26.65
CA GLN A 808 7.32 16.49 26.31
C GLN A 808 6.33 16.76 27.45
N SER A 809 5.83 15.71 28.10
CA SER A 809 4.96 15.85 29.27
C SER A 809 5.06 14.64 30.19
N ALA A 810 4.79 14.84 31.48
CA ALA A 810 4.72 13.77 32.47
C ALA A 810 3.53 13.96 33.41
N GLN A 811 2.85 12.87 33.77
CA GLN A 811 1.74 12.85 34.73
C GLN A 811 2.02 11.82 35.82
N ILE A 812 1.96 12.23 37.08
CA ILE A 812 2.18 11.35 38.22
C ILE A 812 0.82 10.93 38.81
N ARG A 813 0.60 9.62 38.95
CA ARG A 813 -0.59 9.04 39.59
C ARG A 813 -0.19 8.25 40.83
N PHE A 814 -0.82 8.57 41.96
CA PHE A 814 -0.63 7.89 43.24
C PHE A 814 -1.69 6.81 43.45
N SER A 815 -1.26 5.63 43.88
CA SER A 815 -2.13 4.56 44.31
C SER A 815 -1.76 4.13 45.73
N PRO A 816 -2.60 4.40 46.74
CA PRO A 816 -3.91 5.04 46.66
C PRO A 816 -3.88 6.59 46.53
N PRO A 817 -4.94 7.26 46.03
CA PRO A 817 -4.91 8.69 45.64
C PRO A 817 -4.67 9.71 46.77
N TRP A 818 -4.87 9.30 48.03
CA TRP A 818 -4.67 10.17 49.20
C TRP A 818 -3.20 10.24 49.65
N VAL A 819 -2.32 9.40 49.10
CA VAL A 819 -0.87 9.49 49.35
C VAL A 819 -0.28 10.54 48.41
N ARG A 820 0.42 11.52 48.98
CA ARG A 820 1.09 12.61 48.25
C ARG A 820 2.60 12.60 48.54
N ARG A 821 3.25 11.45 48.42
CA ARG A 821 4.71 11.30 48.55
C ARG A 821 5.19 10.23 47.58
N ILE A 822 6.29 10.49 46.87
CA ILE A 822 6.95 9.50 46.02
C ILE A 822 7.67 8.49 46.93
N PRO A 823 7.43 7.16 46.78
CA PRO A 823 8.15 6.15 47.55
C PRO A 823 9.65 6.20 47.31
N SER A 824 10.44 6.01 48.37
CA SER A 824 11.91 5.93 48.29
C SER A 824 12.42 4.63 47.65
N ASP A 825 11.54 3.65 47.43
CA ASP A 825 11.84 2.36 46.81
C ASP A 825 11.61 2.45 45.29
N PRO A 826 12.65 2.28 44.44
CA PRO A 826 12.55 2.40 42.99
C PRO A 826 11.53 1.43 42.37
N GLU A 827 11.36 0.24 42.96
CA GLU A 827 10.43 -0.80 42.49
C GLU A 827 8.96 -0.39 42.65
N LYS A 828 8.68 0.63 43.47
CA LYS A 828 7.33 1.20 43.66
C LYS A 828 7.03 2.35 42.70
N VAL A 829 7.97 2.74 41.84
CA VAL A 829 7.82 3.78 40.80
C VAL A 829 7.75 3.13 39.42
N LYS A 830 6.51 2.94 38.92
CA LYS A 830 6.23 2.42 37.59
C LYS A 830 6.27 3.55 36.57
N ILE A 831 7.13 3.45 35.55
CA ILE A 831 7.12 4.37 34.40
C ILE A 831 6.30 3.74 33.28
N GLU A 832 5.34 4.51 32.74
CA GLU A 832 4.54 4.14 31.57
C GLU A 832 4.82 5.14 30.45
N VAL A 833 5.45 4.69 29.36
CA VAL A 833 5.71 5.54 28.20
C VAL A 833 4.49 5.53 27.28
N ILE A 834 3.96 6.71 26.97
CA ILE A 834 2.82 6.92 26.09
C ILE A 834 3.36 7.45 24.76
N ILE A 835 3.31 6.60 23.73
CA ILE A 835 3.64 6.96 22.36
C ILE A 835 2.32 7.24 21.64
N ASP A 836 2.23 8.38 20.97
CA ASP A 836 1.06 8.74 20.18
C ASP A 836 1.08 7.86 18.91
N GLN A 837 0.04 7.05 18.71
CA GLN A 837 -0.02 6.14 17.57
C GLN A 837 -0.47 6.84 16.27
N SER A 838 -0.81 8.13 16.34
CA SER A 838 -1.31 8.93 15.22
C SER A 838 -0.38 9.08 14.02
#